data_AF-A0A2E7ZSR8-F1
#
_entry.id   AF-A0A2E7ZSR8-F1
#
_cell.length_a   1.000
_cell.length_b   1.000
_cell.length_c   1.000
_cell.angle_alpha   90.00
_cell.angle_beta   90.00
_cell.angle_gamma   90.00
#
_symmetry.space_group_name_H-M   'P 1'
#
loop_
_entity.id
_entity.type
_entity.pdbx_description
1 polymer ?
#
loop_
_entity_poly.entity_id
_entity_poly.type
_entity_poly.pdbx_seq_one_letter_code
_entity_poly.pdbx_strand_id
1 'polypeptide(L)'
;MLLLTLGIGLFADEVQSGLAIELGAPFRDNAVLQRGMRVPVWGWSEPGTKVTVEFAGQTKMAVAGKSGKWMLSLDPLRASAKPAELKVADSIGKRVTLRNVLVGEVWLASGQSNLQWKVNKSSTIRLTQTFMEETAGKPAPIREFEVTSVMAMLHPIEKADGAWKDGSYADYSAIAFAFAHKLHKELGVPIGILNCSFSQTAIQAWVPREGFRDAKDAYTQAIYRKILQTDPATPEHKAAWKRFYEGVEATLQENAKRVVAGKAPQPVSTRTPGNLSGNRDASWLFNGRLNPVVPFAIRGGIWNQGYANMGEGLSYYHNLHNLIRGWRLVWGKPELPVYFHQFYCPGQKGEWNHSPRIGGVVDMRLGTWLARDIPHTGMASQIDVTGGIHYSSKTVPGQRLALHALKNQYGQKELVADGPSFKDYEVRGDRLIVRFEQAEGGLVAGSTAFNADRRNEGATGFADPKVIPEGENQVQSFYLAGTDRIWHRAKVKLEGESVVLHAPGVKHPRGVSYGTGGIGFQPNLYNKALLPMTPFIYYDHKRVNAEMWPDGKLKVAGVVPEAGSEGLLYEWRKMPLLSTQFRENAVLQADQPITFWGSVLHDYGVEAEGEAVIEFSFAGIKKRIPVKAGSPHIYEIAPGDSRYPGAAKEWRVTVPPMKASTEPKTLTVRFLIDGELAHERICRNIVMGDVWFVASHPGDFKELPDVEVRTPVRMMTRKAKRFSHPTPSRYTVCVSRTPLNRFASVWEDATDLPAALGNFIAAKTGRPIGIIYMKSGMTSMGRGVPPKDLSTLKSWVPVNNLKDAPSLVADYKDLAAVRPGNPHYAANVRHYLGAWRSYWGDYIPQMVANRSVPDGVVWGNYPTLGASVTSQASEVYNTMVHSFTPTQLKGIVFLAGPASFAEDGGARYGEQMTALANAWKERFGGKDPHFLYTLPEKSIAPKITQPKGIRGRSTAIPTSEWTEISNLLDALK
;
A
#
# COMPACT_ATOMS: atom_id res chain seq x y z
N MET A 1 72.65 10.69 -10.26
CA MET A 1 72.95 9.51 -9.43
C MET A 1 72.16 8.35 -9.99
N LEU A 2 72.89 7.32 -10.43
CA LEU A 2 72.54 6.06 -11.09
C LEU A 2 71.17 5.84 -11.77
N LEU A 3 71.29 5.56 -13.07
CA LEU A 3 70.43 4.74 -13.92
C LEU A 3 70.05 3.37 -13.31
N LEU A 4 68.84 2.92 -13.64
CA LEU A 4 68.56 1.52 -13.95
C LEU A 4 67.62 1.47 -15.18
N THR A 5 68.20 1.04 -16.29
CA THR A 5 67.58 0.77 -17.59
C THR A 5 67.17 -0.70 -17.72
N LEU A 6 66.28 -0.94 -18.69
CA LEU A 6 65.99 -2.18 -19.45
C LEU A 6 64.75 -2.99 -19.10
N GLY A 7 63.95 -3.26 -20.14
CA GLY A 7 63.23 -4.52 -20.29
C GLY A 7 61.93 -4.44 -21.09
N ILE A 8 62.04 -4.47 -22.42
CA ILE A 8 60.94 -4.74 -23.36
C ILE A 8 60.30 -6.10 -23.05
N GLY A 9 58.96 -6.16 -23.03
CA GLY A 9 58.20 -7.41 -22.92
C GLY A 9 56.88 -7.31 -23.70
N LEU A 10 56.84 -8.01 -24.84
CA LEU A 10 55.66 -8.30 -25.65
C LEU A 10 54.53 -8.89 -24.78
N PHE A 11 53.36 -8.26 -24.78
CA PHE A 11 52.08 -8.91 -24.52
C PHE A 11 51.22 -8.63 -25.76
N ALA A 12 51.17 -9.57 -26.71
CA ALA A 12 50.23 -10.69 -26.76
C ALA A 12 48.80 -10.18 -26.98
N ASP A 13 48.29 -10.49 -28.17
CA ASP A 13 46.90 -10.30 -28.61
C ASP A 13 45.92 -10.55 -27.45
N GLU A 14 45.20 -9.50 -27.03
CA GLU A 14 43.95 -9.68 -26.34
C GLU A 14 43.02 -10.45 -27.28
N VAL A 15 42.89 -11.76 -27.03
CA VAL A 15 41.81 -12.57 -27.58
C VAL A 15 40.51 -11.87 -27.19
N GLN A 16 39.96 -11.12 -28.12
CA GLN A 16 38.61 -10.59 -28.11
C GLN A 16 37.69 -11.80 -27.85
N SER A 17 37.31 -12.02 -26.59
CA SER A 17 36.45 -13.15 -26.24
C SER A 17 35.09 -12.84 -26.84
N GLY A 18 34.82 -13.41 -28.01
CA GLY A 18 33.56 -13.15 -28.68
C GLY A 18 32.37 -13.51 -27.81
N LEU A 19 31.31 -12.67 -27.87
CA LEU A 19 30.11 -12.78 -27.04
C LEU A 19 29.63 -14.24 -27.00
N ALA A 20 29.40 -14.79 -25.81
CA ALA A 20 28.71 -16.07 -25.68
C ALA A 20 27.31 -15.97 -26.31
N ILE A 21 26.82 -17.05 -26.95
CA ILE A 21 25.44 -17.07 -27.47
C ILE A 21 24.48 -16.92 -26.29
N GLU A 22 23.75 -15.80 -26.27
CA GLU A 22 22.75 -15.52 -25.26
C GLU A 22 21.36 -15.82 -25.83
N LEU A 23 20.63 -16.76 -25.23
CA LEU A 23 19.27 -17.09 -25.68
C LEU A 23 18.22 -16.28 -24.95
N GLY A 24 17.11 -15.99 -25.64
CA GLY A 24 15.92 -15.37 -25.04
C GLY A 24 15.52 -16.05 -23.72
N ALA A 25 14.97 -15.26 -22.79
CA ALA A 25 14.71 -15.67 -21.41
C ALA A 25 14.07 -17.08 -21.24
N PRO A 26 13.03 -17.48 -22.01
CA PRO A 26 12.41 -18.80 -21.85
C PRO A 26 13.21 -19.97 -22.45
N PHE A 27 14.31 -19.74 -23.16
CA PHE A 27 15.16 -20.80 -23.70
C PHE A 27 16.24 -21.18 -22.69
N ARG A 28 15.85 -22.06 -21.77
CA ARG A 28 16.69 -22.67 -20.74
C ARG A 28 16.46 -24.18 -20.73
N ASP A 29 17.29 -24.91 -19.98
CA ASP A 29 17.03 -26.31 -19.68
C ASP A 29 15.61 -26.49 -19.13
N ASN A 30 15.05 -27.68 -19.35
CA ASN A 30 13.70 -28.05 -18.93
C ASN A 30 12.56 -27.28 -19.64
N ALA A 31 12.82 -26.55 -20.73
CA ALA A 31 11.77 -25.83 -21.45
C ALA A 31 10.67 -26.74 -22.03
N VAL A 32 9.47 -26.17 -22.19
CA VAL A 32 8.38 -26.75 -22.98
C VAL A 32 8.12 -25.87 -24.18
N LEU A 33 8.25 -26.41 -25.40
CA LEU A 33 7.94 -25.70 -26.64
C LEU A 33 6.51 -26.00 -27.09
N GLN A 34 5.85 -24.99 -27.66
CA GLN A 34 4.46 -25.10 -28.12
C GLN A 34 4.33 -26.00 -29.37
N ARG A 35 3.38 -26.94 -29.33
CA ARG A 35 3.03 -27.82 -30.45
C ARG A 35 2.07 -27.17 -31.45
N GLY A 36 2.03 -27.71 -32.67
CA GLY A 36 0.98 -27.43 -33.66
C GLY A 36 0.98 -26.01 -34.23
N MET A 37 2.05 -25.24 -34.01
CA MET A 37 2.28 -23.94 -34.64
C MET A 37 3.78 -23.68 -34.77
N ARG A 38 4.14 -22.72 -35.61
CA ARG A 38 5.52 -22.26 -35.74
C ARG A 38 6.06 -21.75 -34.41
N VAL A 39 7.30 -22.13 -34.08
CA VAL A 39 7.95 -21.74 -32.81
C VAL A 39 9.11 -20.79 -33.13
N PRO A 40 9.01 -19.50 -32.78
CA PRO A 40 10.14 -18.59 -32.91
C PRO A 40 11.19 -18.95 -31.85
N VAL A 41 12.45 -19.01 -32.27
CA VAL A 41 13.62 -19.15 -31.40
C VAL A 41 14.54 -17.96 -31.69
N TRP A 42 14.96 -17.27 -30.63
CA TRP A 42 15.76 -16.05 -30.75
C TRP A 42 16.84 -15.97 -29.67
N GLY A 43 17.82 -15.13 -29.96
CA GLY A 43 18.93 -14.84 -29.06
C GLY A 43 19.80 -13.72 -29.60
N TRP A 44 20.99 -13.60 -29.03
CA TRP A 44 22.02 -12.66 -29.40
C TRP A 44 23.35 -13.40 -29.58
N SER A 45 24.05 -13.05 -30.64
CA SER A 45 25.39 -13.50 -31.00
C SER A 45 26.17 -12.30 -31.55
N GLU A 46 27.44 -12.47 -31.90
CA GLU A 46 28.17 -11.39 -32.57
C GLU A 46 27.48 -10.96 -33.88
N PRO A 47 27.39 -9.65 -34.19
CA PRO A 47 26.78 -9.17 -35.43
C PRO A 47 27.36 -9.83 -36.69
N GLY A 48 26.50 -10.21 -37.63
CA GLY A 48 26.87 -10.85 -38.89
C GLY A 48 27.12 -12.35 -38.82
N THR A 49 27.18 -12.95 -37.62
CA THR A 49 27.37 -14.40 -37.48
C THR A 49 26.14 -15.20 -37.90
N LYS A 50 26.37 -16.36 -38.51
CA LYS A 50 25.30 -17.29 -38.89
C LYS A 50 25.02 -18.23 -37.71
N VAL A 51 23.78 -18.26 -37.25
CA VAL A 51 23.32 -19.11 -36.14
C VAL A 51 22.48 -20.25 -36.67
N THR A 52 22.79 -21.46 -36.23
CA THR A 52 22.08 -22.71 -36.57
C THR A 52 21.39 -23.24 -35.32
N VAL A 53 20.12 -23.61 -35.45
CA VAL A 53 19.35 -24.29 -34.40
C VAL A 53 18.90 -25.66 -34.90
N GLU A 54 19.19 -26.69 -34.11
CA GLU A 54 18.76 -28.07 -34.34
C GLU A 54 17.81 -28.53 -33.24
N PHE A 55 16.61 -28.97 -33.61
CA PHE A 55 15.63 -29.52 -32.68
C PHE A 55 14.60 -30.42 -33.40
N ALA A 56 14.25 -31.55 -32.78
CA ALA A 56 13.21 -32.47 -33.28
C ALA A 56 13.36 -32.85 -34.78
N GLY A 57 14.60 -33.10 -35.22
CA GLY A 57 14.91 -33.46 -36.61
C GLY A 57 14.93 -32.30 -37.61
N GLN A 58 14.74 -31.06 -37.14
CA GLN A 58 14.83 -29.85 -37.96
C GLN A 58 16.17 -29.16 -37.75
N THR A 59 16.71 -28.57 -38.83
CA THR A 59 17.83 -27.63 -38.79
C THR A 59 17.38 -26.32 -39.44
N LYS A 60 17.45 -25.22 -38.69
CA LYS A 60 17.09 -23.87 -39.16
C LYS A 60 18.26 -22.93 -38.96
N MET A 61 18.34 -21.86 -39.75
CA MET A 61 19.43 -20.88 -39.67
C MET A 61 18.90 -19.44 -39.68
N ALA A 62 19.62 -18.55 -39.01
CA ALA A 62 19.44 -17.09 -39.05
C ALA A 62 20.81 -16.39 -39.07
N VAL A 63 20.81 -15.09 -39.33
CA VAL A 63 22.00 -14.23 -39.22
C VAL A 63 21.76 -13.22 -38.12
N ALA A 64 22.75 -13.05 -37.23
CA ALA A 64 22.73 -12.01 -36.21
C ALA A 64 22.78 -10.62 -36.88
N GLY A 65 21.80 -9.77 -36.57
CA GLY A 65 21.74 -8.41 -37.07
C GLY A 65 22.78 -7.49 -36.44
N LYS A 66 22.72 -6.20 -36.75
CA LYS A 66 23.66 -5.18 -36.22
C LYS A 66 23.67 -5.10 -34.68
N SER A 67 22.55 -5.39 -34.03
CA SER A 67 22.43 -5.44 -32.57
C SER A 67 22.81 -6.81 -31.97
N GLY A 68 23.35 -7.73 -32.79
CA GLY A 68 23.61 -9.12 -32.42
C GLY A 68 22.37 -10.02 -32.36
N LYS A 69 21.17 -9.44 -32.36
CA LYS A 69 19.91 -10.19 -32.29
C LYS A 69 19.70 -11.04 -33.54
N TRP A 70 19.34 -12.29 -33.35
CA TRP A 70 18.90 -13.21 -34.40
C TRP A 70 17.58 -13.86 -34.00
N MET A 71 16.79 -14.28 -34.99
CA MET A 71 15.58 -15.04 -34.79
C MET A 71 15.34 -15.96 -35.98
N LEU A 72 14.91 -17.18 -35.71
CA LEU A 72 14.42 -18.14 -36.69
C LEU A 72 13.11 -18.76 -36.22
N SER A 73 12.49 -19.56 -37.08
CA SER A 73 11.24 -20.24 -36.76
C SER A 73 11.34 -21.73 -37.07
N LEU A 74 11.09 -22.56 -36.06
CA LEU A 74 10.88 -24.00 -36.23
C LEU A 74 9.49 -24.24 -36.82
N ASP A 75 9.38 -25.24 -37.69
CA ASP A 75 8.10 -25.69 -38.23
C ASP A 75 7.24 -26.33 -37.13
N PRO A 76 5.91 -26.42 -37.30
CA PRO A 76 5.01 -26.97 -36.30
C PRO A 76 5.48 -28.30 -35.71
N LEU A 77 5.69 -28.30 -34.39
CA LEU A 77 6.20 -29.45 -33.66
C LEU A 77 5.05 -30.39 -33.25
N ARG A 78 5.33 -31.70 -33.22
CA ARG A 78 4.43 -32.71 -32.64
C ARG A 78 4.65 -32.81 -31.13
N ALA A 79 3.58 -33.04 -30.36
CA ALA A 79 3.69 -33.23 -28.91
C ALA A 79 4.63 -34.40 -28.59
N SER A 80 5.49 -34.23 -27.58
CA SER A 80 6.40 -35.26 -27.11
C SER A 80 6.73 -35.03 -25.64
N ALA A 81 6.46 -36.05 -24.82
CA ALA A 81 6.94 -36.15 -23.44
C ALA A 81 8.35 -36.74 -23.34
N LYS A 82 8.96 -37.17 -24.46
CA LYS A 82 10.34 -37.65 -24.51
C LYS A 82 11.30 -36.45 -24.47
N PRO A 83 12.22 -36.39 -23.49
CA PRO A 83 13.25 -35.34 -23.42
C PRO A 83 14.09 -35.29 -24.69
N ALA A 84 14.31 -34.09 -25.22
CA ALA A 84 15.18 -33.83 -26.36
C ALA A 84 16.17 -32.69 -26.07
N GLU A 85 17.25 -32.63 -26.86
CA GLU A 85 18.21 -31.53 -26.82
C GLU A 85 17.88 -30.50 -27.91
N LEU A 86 17.88 -29.22 -27.56
CA LEU A 86 17.87 -28.11 -28.53
C LEU A 86 19.29 -27.57 -28.62
N LYS A 87 19.92 -27.69 -29.78
CA LYS A 87 21.31 -27.30 -29.99
C LYS A 87 21.36 -26.01 -30.80
N VAL A 88 22.14 -25.05 -30.31
CA VAL A 88 22.39 -23.77 -30.98
C VAL A 88 23.89 -23.65 -31.19
N ALA A 89 24.30 -23.32 -32.41
CA ALA A 89 25.70 -23.07 -32.75
C ALA A 89 25.81 -21.86 -33.66
N ASP A 90 26.82 -21.02 -33.44
CA ASP A 90 27.16 -19.93 -34.35
C ASP A 90 28.35 -20.30 -35.25
N SER A 91 28.53 -19.55 -36.34
CA SER A 91 29.59 -19.79 -37.32
C SER A 91 31.00 -19.47 -36.81
N ILE A 92 31.13 -18.88 -35.62
CA ILE A 92 32.42 -18.57 -34.97
C ILE A 92 32.79 -19.63 -33.91
N GLY A 93 32.01 -20.70 -33.78
CA GLY A 93 32.35 -21.89 -33.00
C GLY A 93 31.75 -21.95 -31.60
N LYS A 94 30.95 -20.96 -31.17
CA LYS A 94 30.24 -21.04 -29.88
C LYS A 94 29.04 -21.96 -29.99
N ARG A 95 28.72 -22.66 -28.90
CA ARG A 95 27.63 -23.64 -28.83
C ARG A 95 26.89 -23.55 -27.51
N VAL A 96 25.58 -23.71 -27.56
CA VAL A 96 24.67 -23.85 -26.40
C VAL A 96 23.78 -25.05 -26.66
N THR A 97 23.64 -25.94 -25.68
CA THR A 97 22.72 -27.08 -25.74
C THR A 97 21.76 -27.00 -24.58
N LEU A 98 20.46 -26.83 -24.88
CA LEU A 98 19.40 -26.92 -23.87
C LEU A 98 18.98 -28.37 -23.72
N ARG A 99 18.98 -28.85 -22.50
CA ARG A 99 18.66 -30.24 -22.15
C ARG A 99 17.23 -30.37 -21.66
N ASN A 100 16.72 -31.59 -21.78
CA ASN A 100 15.40 -31.96 -21.29
C ASN A 100 14.27 -31.07 -21.85
N VAL A 101 14.31 -30.71 -23.14
CA VAL A 101 13.25 -29.92 -23.76
C VAL A 101 12.09 -30.84 -24.16
N LEU A 102 10.86 -30.46 -23.78
CA LEU A 102 9.62 -31.16 -24.15
C LEU A 102 8.83 -30.36 -25.20
N VAL A 103 7.87 -31.02 -25.86
CA VAL A 103 6.93 -30.37 -26.77
C VAL A 103 5.50 -30.62 -26.32
N GLY A 104 4.72 -29.55 -26.12
CA GLY A 104 3.41 -29.63 -25.49
C GLY A 104 2.55 -28.39 -25.75
N GLU A 105 1.66 -28.06 -24.82
CA GLU A 105 0.92 -26.80 -24.84
C GLU A 105 1.61 -25.78 -23.92
N VAL A 106 1.70 -24.53 -24.34
CA VAL A 106 2.29 -23.45 -23.57
C VAL A 106 1.27 -22.34 -23.37
N TRP A 107 1.06 -21.96 -22.12
CA TRP A 107 0.13 -20.91 -21.73
C TRP A 107 0.84 -19.81 -20.94
N LEU A 108 0.53 -18.55 -21.25
CA LEU A 108 0.96 -17.41 -20.46
C LEU A 108 0.09 -17.30 -19.19
N ALA A 109 0.69 -17.08 -18.03
CA ALA A 109 0.00 -16.77 -16.79
C ALA A 109 0.47 -15.42 -16.25
N SER A 110 -0.41 -14.43 -16.18
CA SER A 110 -0.08 -13.09 -15.64
C SER A 110 -1.20 -12.48 -14.80
N GLY A 111 -0.84 -11.56 -13.92
CA GLY A 111 -1.75 -10.99 -12.91
C GLY A 111 -1.01 -10.61 -11.64
N GLN A 112 -1.74 -10.59 -10.52
CA GLN A 112 -1.21 -10.15 -9.22
C GLN A 112 -1.02 -11.31 -8.22
N SER A 113 -1.03 -10.96 -6.93
CA SER A 113 -0.81 -11.82 -5.76
C SER A 113 -1.50 -13.18 -5.80
N ASN A 114 -2.77 -13.28 -6.21
CA ASN A 114 -3.48 -14.57 -6.21
C ASN A 114 -2.97 -15.52 -7.30
N LEU A 115 -2.50 -15.00 -8.44
CA LEU A 115 -1.79 -15.79 -9.45
C LEU A 115 -0.34 -16.07 -9.07
N GLN A 116 0.35 -15.12 -8.42
CA GLN A 116 1.73 -15.33 -7.95
C GLN A 116 1.80 -16.33 -6.78
N TRP A 117 0.68 -16.51 -6.06
CA TRP A 117 0.63 -17.32 -4.86
C TRP A 117 1.06 -18.77 -5.11
N LYS A 118 1.92 -19.27 -4.24
CA LYS A 118 2.56 -20.56 -4.42
C LYS A 118 1.70 -21.73 -3.95
N VAL A 119 1.88 -22.89 -4.57
CA VAL A 119 1.16 -24.14 -4.24
C VAL A 119 1.32 -24.49 -2.76
N ASN A 120 2.54 -24.46 -2.21
CA ASN A 120 2.83 -24.80 -0.80
C ASN A 120 2.14 -23.90 0.24
N LYS A 121 1.63 -22.73 -0.18
CA LYS A 121 0.87 -21.79 0.66
C LYS A 121 -0.64 -21.84 0.39
N SER A 122 -1.13 -22.87 -0.29
CA SER A 122 -2.52 -23.00 -0.72
C SER A 122 -3.04 -24.43 -0.52
N SER A 123 -4.34 -24.65 -0.73
CA SER A 123 -4.86 -26.03 -0.73
C SER A 123 -4.46 -26.84 -1.96
N THR A 124 -3.91 -26.21 -3.00
CA THR A 124 -3.44 -26.87 -4.22
C THR A 124 -2.31 -27.87 -3.95
N ILE A 125 -1.61 -27.78 -2.81
CA ILE A 125 -0.57 -28.76 -2.42
C ILE A 125 -1.10 -30.21 -2.36
N ARG A 126 -2.41 -30.41 -2.11
CA ARG A 126 -3.01 -31.74 -2.15
C ARG A 126 -3.10 -32.30 -3.58
N LEU A 127 -3.33 -31.42 -4.55
CA LEU A 127 -3.39 -31.80 -5.96
C LEU A 127 -2.03 -32.31 -6.44
N THR A 128 -0.94 -31.74 -5.92
CA THR A 128 0.42 -32.16 -6.31
C THR A 128 0.81 -33.51 -5.73
N GLN A 129 0.33 -33.89 -4.55
CA GLN A 129 0.68 -35.17 -3.92
C GLN A 129 0.29 -36.35 -4.81
N THR A 130 -1.00 -36.47 -5.14
CA THR A 130 -1.50 -37.51 -6.05
C THR A 130 -0.86 -37.39 -7.44
N PHE A 131 -0.67 -36.18 -7.95
CA PHE A 131 -0.08 -35.99 -9.27
C PHE A 131 1.39 -36.43 -9.34
N MET A 132 2.17 -36.23 -8.28
CA MET A 132 3.55 -36.71 -8.20
C MET A 132 3.63 -38.23 -8.18
N GLU A 133 2.68 -38.90 -7.51
CA GLU A 133 2.56 -40.36 -7.56
C GLU A 133 2.21 -40.87 -8.97
N GLU A 134 1.23 -40.25 -9.64
CA GLU A 134 0.81 -40.60 -11.00
C GLU A 134 1.93 -40.43 -12.06
N THR A 135 2.86 -39.51 -11.80
CA THR A 135 3.93 -39.11 -12.72
C THR A 135 5.31 -39.62 -12.32
N ALA A 136 5.38 -40.43 -11.26
CA ALA A 136 6.64 -40.97 -10.75
C ALA A 136 7.47 -41.68 -11.84
N GLY A 137 8.77 -41.42 -11.87
CA GLY A 137 9.71 -41.99 -12.85
C GLY A 137 9.60 -41.44 -14.28
N LYS A 138 8.74 -40.45 -14.53
CA LYS A 138 8.60 -39.79 -15.83
C LYS A 138 9.15 -38.36 -15.78
N PRO A 139 9.60 -37.79 -16.91
CA PRO A 139 9.90 -36.36 -16.98
C PRO A 139 8.68 -35.56 -16.54
N ALA A 140 8.88 -34.55 -15.69
CA ALA A 140 7.77 -33.74 -15.16
C ALA A 140 6.92 -33.17 -16.31
N PRO A 141 5.65 -33.58 -16.44
CA PRO A 141 4.81 -33.22 -17.58
C PRO A 141 4.28 -31.79 -17.49
N ILE A 142 4.27 -31.17 -16.31
CA ILE A 142 3.93 -29.77 -16.11
C ILE A 142 5.20 -29.03 -15.70
N ARG A 143 5.47 -27.90 -16.35
CA ARG A 143 6.65 -27.07 -16.06
C ARG A 143 6.27 -25.61 -16.05
N GLU A 144 6.85 -24.86 -15.12
CA GLU A 144 6.64 -23.42 -14.99
C GLU A 144 7.96 -22.70 -15.24
N PHE A 145 7.97 -21.81 -16.22
CA PHE A 145 8.99 -20.78 -16.35
C PHE A 145 8.63 -19.61 -15.45
N GLU A 146 9.50 -19.29 -14.50
CA GLU A 146 9.37 -18.08 -13.69
C GLU A 146 10.45 -17.09 -14.13
N VAL A 147 10.00 -15.91 -14.60
CA VAL A 147 10.88 -14.77 -14.85
C VAL A 147 11.31 -14.18 -13.51
N THR A 148 12.63 -14.02 -13.31
CA THR A 148 13.17 -13.42 -12.10
C THR A 148 12.93 -11.91 -12.17
N SER A 149 12.06 -11.45 -11.27
CA SER A 149 11.44 -10.13 -11.29
C SER A 149 12.30 -8.96 -11.76
N VAL A 150 11.87 -8.32 -12.84
CA VAL A 150 12.28 -6.97 -13.22
C VAL A 150 11.04 -6.15 -13.60
N MET A 151 11.08 -4.86 -13.30
CA MET A 151 10.10 -3.88 -13.78
C MET A 151 10.81 -3.04 -14.83
N ALA A 152 10.11 -2.37 -15.75
CA ALA A 152 10.78 -1.41 -16.63
C ALA A 152 9.92 -0.21 -16.96
N MET A 153 10.36 0.98 -16.56
CA MET A 153 9.67 2.19 -17.00
C MET A 153 9.96 2.47 -18.48
N LEU A 154 9.13 3.30 -19.10
CA LEU A 154 9.36 3.87 -20.43
C LEU A 154 9.33 2.86 -21.59
N HIS A 155 10.35 2.00 -21.71
CA HIS A 155 10.52 1.07 -22.83
C HIS A 155 10.56 -0.40 -22.41
N PRO A 156 10.01 -1.29 -23.25
CA PRO A 156 10.12 -2.72 -23.05
C PRO A 156 11.56 -3.20 -23.18
N ILE A 157 12.01 -4.03 -22.23
CA ILE A 157 13.32 -4.67 -22.29
C ILE A 157 13.22 -6.01 -23.01
N GLU A 158 14.30 -6.42 -23.66
CA GLU A 158 14.34 -7.69 -24.39
C GLU A 158 15.01 -8.83 -23.62
N LYS A 159 15.74 -8.50 -22.54
CA LYS A 159 16.52 -9.44 -21.74
C LYS A 159 16.01 -9.50 -20.31
N ALA A 160 15.90 -10.72 -19.79
CA ALA A 160 15.63 -11.00 -18.38
C ALA A 160 16.12 -12.40 -18.06
N ASP A 161 16.36 -12.65 -16.77
CA ASP A 161 16.65 -13.96 -16.25
C ASP A 161 15.37 -14.74 -15.91
N GLY A 162 15.51 -16.06 -15.80
CA GLY A 162 14.44 -16.97 -15.48
C GLY A 162 14.87 -18.42 -15.58
N ALA A 163 14.05 -19.30 -15.04
CA ALA A 163 14.30 -20.74 -15.08
C ALA A 163 12.99 -21.52 -15.21
N TRP A 164 13.06 -22.64 -15.93
CA TRP A 164 12.00 -23.64 -15.92
C TRP A 164 12.18 -24.56 -14.72
N LYS A 165 11.13 -24.69 -13.93
CA LYS A 165 11.03 -25.70 -12.89
C LYS A 165 10.56 -27.01 -13.50
N ASP A 166 11.00 -28.13 -12.94
CA ASP A 166 10.89 -29.46 -13.57
C ASP A 166 10.34 -30.55 -12.63
N GLY A 167 9.33 -30.22 -11.81
CA GLY A 167 8.61 -31.21 -11.00
C GLY A 167 8.46 -30.87 -9.53
N SER A 168 9.23 -29.89 -9.00
CA SER A 168 8.98 -29.35 -7.65
C SER A 168 7.77 -28.42 -7.64
N TYR A 169 6.57 -29.01 -7.69
CA TYR A 169 5.32 -28.26 -7.85
C TYR A 169 4.99 -27.33 -6.68
N ALA A 170 5.61 -27.52 -5.51
CA ALA A 170 5.40 -26.70 -4.32
C ALA A 170 5.62 -25.19 -4.56
N ASP A 171 6.58 -24.83 -5.41
CA ASP A 171 6.95 -23.44 -5.71
C ASP A 171 6.31 -22.88 -6.99
N TYR A 172 5.33 -23.59 -7.56
CA TYR A 172 4.58 -23.13 -8.75
C TYR A 172 3.47 -22.18 -8.33
N SER A 173 2.97 -21.36 -9.27
CA SER A 173 1.69 -20.68 -9.12
C SER A 173 0.57 -21.71 -8.88
N ALA A 174 -0.18 -21.54 -7.80
CA ALA A 174 -1.25 -22.47 -7.44
C ALA A 174 -2.42 -22.48 -8.46
N ILE A 175 -2.82 -21.30 -8.94
CA ILE A 175 -3.88 -21.19 -9.97
C ILE A 175 -3.38 -21.72 -11.31
N ALA A 176 -2.17 -21.34 -11.73
CA ALA A 176 -1.65 -21.78 -13.03
C ALA A 176 -1.32 -23.28 -13.04
N PHE A 177 -0.84 -23.84 -11.93
CA PHE A 177 -0.64 -25.27 -11.79
C PHE A 177 -1.97 -26.04 -11.88
N ALA A 178 -3.02 -25.60 -11.18
CA ALA A 178 -4.32 -26.26 -11.26
C ALA A 178 -4.94 -26.19 -12.67
N PHE A 179 -4.74 -25.08 -13.38
CA PHE A 179 -5.09 -24.93 -14.79
C PHE A 179 -4.33 -25.95 -15.66
N ALA A 180 -3.01 -25.98 -15.55
CA ALA A 180 -2.16 -26.89 -16.33
C ALA A 180 -2.42 -28.36 -16.01
N HIS A 181 -2.68 -28.68 -14.74
CA HIS A 181 -3.03 -30.02 -14.30
C HIS A 181 -4.31 -30.51 -14.97
N LYS A 182 -5.37 -29.67 -14.97
CA LYS A 182 -6.63 -30.03 -15.63
C LYS A 182 -6.41 -30.23 -17.14
N LEU A 183 -5.65 -29.37 -17.81
CA LEU A 183 -5.33 -29.56 -19.23
C LEU A 183 -4.51 -30.83 -19.48
N HIS A 184 -3.50 -31.12 -18.66
CA HIS A 184 -2.67 -32.30 -18.81
C HIS A 184 -3.49 -33.60 -18.69
N LYS A 185 -4.37 -33.68 -17.68
CA LYS A 185 -5.22 -34.86 -17.46
C LYS A 185 -6.17 -35.12 -18.64
N GLU A 186 -6.64 -34.07 -19.31
CA GLU A 186 -7.57 -34.19 -20.44
C GLU A 186 -6.87 -34.40 -21.79
N LEU A 187 -5.69 -33.81 -21.99
CA LEU A 187 -5.00 -33.81 -23.27
C LEU A 187 -3.88 -34.85 -23.38
N GLY A 188 -3.36 -35.35 -22.25
CA GLY A 188 -2.27 -36.33 -22.21
C GLY A 188 -0.93 -35.82 -22.73
N VAL A 189 -0.71 -34.50 -22.78
CA VAL A 189 0.52 -33.88 -23.31
C VAL A 189 1.21 -32.99 -22.28
N PRO A 190 2.54 -32.74 -22.41
CA PRO A 190 3.23 -31.80 -21.54
C PRO A 190 2.59 -30.40 -21.58
N ILE A 191 2.58 -29.70 -20.45
CA ILE A 191 2.07 -28.33 -20.31
C ILE A 191 3.16 -27.42 -19.76
N GLY A 192 3.51 -26.38 -20.50
CA GLY A 192 4.36 -25.29 -20.09
C GLY A 192 3.54 -24.08 -19.62
N ILE A 193 3.94 -23.47 -18.51
CA ILE A 193 3.39 -22.22 -18.01
C ILE A 193 4.48 -21.15 -18.10
N LEU A 194 4.26 -20.08 -18.86
CA LEU A 194 5.06 -18.88 -18.77
C LEU A 194 4.48 -17.98 -17.67
N ASN A 195 5.03 -18.02 -16.46
CA ASN A 195 4.52 -17.25 -15.34
C ASN A 195 5.21 -15.89 -15.24
N CYS A 196 4.47 -14.85 -15.59
CA CYS A 196 4.89 -13.46 -15.49
C CYS A 196 4.22 -12.72 -14.32
N SER A 197 3.47 -13.36 -13.42
CA SER A 197 2.68 -12.67 -12.38
C SER A 197 3.50 -11.92 -11.32
N PHE A 198 2.95 -10.82 -10.77
CA PHE A 198 3.61 -10.05 -9.71
C PHE A 198 2.63 -9.31 -8.78
N SER A 199 2.79 -9.50 -7.46
CA SER A 199 1.91 -8.95 -6.42
C SER A 199 1.87 -7.41 -6.38
N GLN A 200 0.76 -6.89 -5.82
CA GLN A 200 0.50 -5.45 -5.61
C GLN A 200 0.48 -4.58 -6.87
N THR A 201 0.20 -5.17 -8.03
CA THR A 201 0.14 -4.48 -9.33
C THR A 201 -1.29 -4.17 -9.76
N ALA A 202 -1.44 -3.09 -10.52
CA ALA A 202 -2.68 -2.68 -11.17
C ALA A 202 -2.70 -3.17 -12.63
N ILE A 203 -3.88 -3.41 -13.22
CA ILE A 203 -4.00 -3.95 -14.59
C ILE A 203 -3.27 -3.10 -15.63
N GLN A 204 -3.30 -1.77 -15.50
CA GLN A 204 -2.65 -0.82 -16.42
C GLN A 204 -1.15 -1.12 -16.58
N ALA A 205 -0.50 -1.62 -15.53
CA ALA A 205 0.94 -1.92 -15.55
C ALA A 205 1.30 -3.07 -16.49
N TRP A 206 0.34 -3.93 -16.85
CA TRP A 206 0.51 -5.10 -17.71
C TRP A 206 0.09 -4.86 -19.15
N VAL A 207 -0.43 -3.68 -19.44
CA VAL A 207 -0.85 -3.26 -20.78
C VAL A 207 0.36 -2.68 -21.51
N PRO A 208 0.77 -3.22 -22.66
CA PRO A 208 1.79 -2.58 -23.48
C PRO A 208 1.32 -1.22 -24.00
N ARG A 209 2.24 -0.32 -24.32
CA ARG A 209 1.92 1.05 -24.78
C ARG A 209 0.93 1.05 -25.95
N GLU A 210 1.07 0.09 -26.87
CA GLU A 210 0.24 -0.14 -28.04
C GLU A 210 -1.22 -0.43 -27.68
N GLY A 211 -1.47 -1.03 -26.52
CA GLY A 211 -2.82 -1.29 -26.02
C GLY A 211 -3.60 -0.02 -25.69
N PHE A 212 -2.89 1.08 -25.37
CA PHE A 212 -3.50 2.37 -25.03
C PHE A 212 -3.60 3.36 -26.20
N ARG A 213 -2.70 3.24 -27.18
CA ARG A 213 -2.43 4.27 -28.19
C ARG A 213 -3.66 4.74 -28.97
N ASP A 214 -4.51 3.80 -29.40
CA ASP A 214 -5.64 4.11 -30.30
C ASP A 214 -7.00 4.01 -29.58
N ALA A 215 -7.04 4.26 -28.27
CA ALA A 215 -8.28 4.24 -27.51
C ALA A 215 -9.11 5.52 -27.73
N LYS A 216 -10.44 5.36 -27.73
CA LYS A 216 -11.39 6.46 -27.97
C LYS A 216 -12.00 7.02 -26.68
N ASP A 217 -11.98 6.27 -25.58
CA ASP A 217 -12.52 6.72 -24.30
C ASP A 217 -11.54 7.65 -23.57
N ALA A 218 -12.08 8.65 -22.87
CA ALA A 218 -11.30 9.68 -22.19
C ALA A 218 -10.40 9.11 -21.09
N TYR A 219 -10.86 8.07 -20.39
CA TYR A 219 -10.10 7.41 -19.33
C TYR A 219 -8.79 6.81 -19.87
N THR A 220 -8.87 6.05 -20.95
CA THR A 220 -7.70 5.42 -21.57
C THR A 220 -6.78 6.46 -22.22
N GLN A 221 -7.33 7.48 -22.87
CA GLN A 221 -6.54 8.60 -23.41
C GLN A 221 -5.76 9.36 -22.33
N ALA A 222 -6.34 9.52 -21.14
CA ALA A 222 -5.65 10.13 -20.00
C ALA A 222 -4.46 9.28 -19.53
N ILE A 223 -4.58 7.95 -19.54
CA ILE A 223 -3.46 7.04 -19.26
C ILE A 223 -2.38 7.18 -20.34
N TYR A 224 -2.77 7.12 -21.62
CA TYR A 224 -1.82 7.23 -22.72
C TYR A 224 -1.05 8.56 -22.67
N ARG A 225 -1.73 9.67 -22.37
CA ARG A 225 -1.09 10.97 -22.19
C ARG A 225 -0.03 10.97 -21.08
N LYS A 226 -0.25 10.26 -19.97
CA LYS A 226 0.76 10.13 -18.92
C LYS A 226 1.98 9.34 -19.39
N ILE A 227 1.79 8.29 -20.18
CA ILE A 227 2.89 7.55 -20.81
C ILE A 227 3.71 8.49 -21.71
N LEU A 228 3.05 9.32 -22.51
CA LEU A 228 3.74 10.32 -23.34
C LEU A 228 4.50 11.35 -22.48
N GLN A 229 3.89 11.89 -21.43
CA GLN A 229 4.56 12.82 -20.51
C GLN A 229 5.80 12.23 -19.81
N THR A 230 5.88 10.91 -19.69
CA THR A 230 7.07 10.21 -19.18
C THR A 230 8.14 10.01 -20.25
N ASP A 231 7.77 9.93 -21.53
CA ASP A 231 8.68 9.64 -22.64
C ASP A 231 9.42 10.89 -23.18
N PRO A 232 10.74 11.03 -22.92
CA PRO A 232 11.51 12.22 -23.32
C PRO A 232 11.56 12.48 -24.82
N ALA A 233 11.28 11.47 -25.65
CA ALA A 233 11.21 11.63 -27.10
C ALA A 233 9.95 12.40 -27.55
N THR A 234 8.97 12.59 -26.67
CA THR A 234 7.67 13.16 -27.04
C THR A 234 7.57 14.67 -26.75
N PRO A 235 6.73 15.41 -27.50
CA PRO A 235 6.43 16.80 -27.19
C PRO A 235 5.71 16.98 -25.84
N GLU A 236 4.88 16.00 -25.43
CA GLU A 236 4.16 16.02 -24.16
C GLU A 236 5.11 16.03 -22.97
N HIS A 237 6.18 15.22 -23.02
CA HIS A 237 7.21 15.24 -21.99
C HIS A 237 7.88 16.61 -21.93
N LYS A 238 8.37 17.14 -23.06
CA LYS A 238 9.04 18.44 -23.10
C LYS A 238 8.18 19.54 -22.48
N ALA A 239 6.90 19.58 -22.84
CA ALA A 239 5.96 20.56 -22.30
C ALA A 239 5.70 20.36 -20.79
N ALA A 240 5.46 19.12 -20.35
CA ALA A 240 5.12 18.85 -18.95
C ALA A 240 6.31 19.05 -18.00
N TRP A 241 7.50 18.62 -18.42
CA TRP A 241 8.73 18.78 -17.62
C TRP A 241 9.24 20.22 -17.61
N LYS A 242 9.09 20.97 -18.70
CA LYS A 242 9.36 22.42 -18.69
C LYS A 242 8.53 23.13 -17.61
N ARG A 243 7.21 22.90 -17.59
CA ARG A 243 6.30 23.46 -16.58
C ARG A 243 6.66 23.02 -15.17
N PHE A 244 7.06 21.77 -14.99
CA PHE A 244 7.52 21.26 -13.70
C PHE A 244 8.76 22.02 -13.20
N TYR A 245 9.81 22.14 -14.02
CA TYR A 245 11.03 22.85 -13.65
C TYR A 245 10.77 24.33 -13.34
N GLU A 246 10.00 25.01 -14.19
CA GLU A 246 9.65 26.42 -14.02
C GLU A 246 8.81 26.64 -12.75
N GLY A 247 7.83 25.78 -12.49
CA GLY A 247 7.00 25.87 -11.28
C GLY A 247 7.78 25.67 -9.98
N VAL A 248 8.76 24.76 -9.98
CA VAL A 248 9.64 24.55 -8.82
C VAL A 248 10.54 25.77 -8.58
N GLU A 249 11.19 26.33 -9.61
CA GLU A 249 12.05 27.51 -9.44
C GLU A 249 11.24 28.76 -9.05
N ALA A 250 10.06 28.96 -9.63
CA ALA A 250 9.14 30.04 -9.24
C ALA A 250 8.78 29.97 -7.75
N THR A 251 8.56 28.76 -7.22
CA THR A 251 8.31 28.55 -5.79
C THR A 251 9.51 28.92 -4.93
N LEU A 252 10.74 28.62 -5.37
CA LEU A 252 11.97 29.03 -4.66
C LEU A 252 12.12 30.56 -4.61
N GLN A 253 11.85 31.23 -5.72
CA GLN A 253 11.90 32.70 -5.79
C GLN A 253 10.85 33.35 -4.88
N GLU A 254 9.63 32.83 -4.89
CA GLU A 254 8.56 33.30 -4.01
C GLU A 254 8.87 33.04 -2.53
N ASN A 255 9.47 31.90 -2.20
CA ASN A 255 9.92 31.63 -0.83
C ASN A 255 10.94 32.64 -0.32
N ALA A 256 11.89 33.06 -1.16
CA ALA A 256 12.85 34.10 -0.77
C ALA A 256 12.14 35.40 -0.39
N LYS A 257 11.13 35.83 -1.16
CA LYS A 257 10.31 37.01 -0.87
C LYS A 257 9.51 36.86 0.41
N ARG A 258 8.90 35.68 0.63
CA ARG A 258 8.12 35.38 1.84
C ARG A 258 8.96 35.46 3.10
N VAL A 259 10.14 34.86 3.08
CA VAL A 259 11.07 34.88 4.23
C VAL A 259 11.48 36.30 4.59
N VAL A 260 11.84 37.14 3.59
CA VAL A 260 12.14 38.56 3.82
C VAL A 260 10.95 39.32 4.42
N ALA A 261 9.74 39.00 3.99
CA ALA A 261 8.51 39.60 4.51
C ALA A 261 8.04 39.01 5.87
N GLY A 262 8.83 38.13 6.50
CA GLY A 262 8.46 37.45 7.75
C GLY A 262 7.30 36.45 7.60
N LYS A 263 6.97 36.05 6.37
CA LYS A 263 5.89 35.10 6.04
C LYS A 263 6.43 33.67 5.95
N ALA A 264 5.57 32.71 6.23
CA ALA A 264 5.89 31.29 6.10
C ALA A 264 6.22 30.91 4.64
N PRO A 265 7.34 30.19 4.40
CA PRO A 265 7.66 29.66 3.07
C PRO A 265 6.71 28.51 2.67
N GLN A 266 6.84 27.99 1.46
CA GLN A 266 6.04 26.88 0.95
C GLN A 266 6.95 25.77 0.39
N PRO A 267 6.62 24.49 0.57
CA PRO A 267 7.38 23.42 -0.07
C PRO A 267 7.19 23.45 -1.59
N VAL A 268 8.24 23.11 -2.33
CA VAL A 268 8.12 22.88 -3.77
C VAL A 268 7.32 21.60 -4.03
N SER A 269 6.60 21.55 -5.15
CA SER A 269 5.93 20.32 -5.59
C SER A 269 6.97 19.26 -5.97
N THR A 270 6.88 18.07 -5.38
CA THR A 270 7.67 16.89 -5.77
C THR A 270 6.90 15.94 -6.68
N ARG A 271 5.66 16.29 -7.06
CA ARG A 271 4.84 15.49 -7.97
C ARG A 271 5.42 15.58 -9.37
N THR A 272 6.04 14.50 -9.81
CA THR A 272 6.64 14.38 -11.15
C THR A 272 5.55 14.30 -12.24
N PRO A 273 5.80 14.85 -13.44
CA PRO A 273 4.93 14.63 -14.59
C PRO A 273 4.91 13.17 -15.05
N GLY A 274 3.80 12.76 -15.68
CA GLY A 274 3.65 11.42 -16.27
C GLY A 274 3.29 10.31 -15.28
N ASN A 275 3.71 9.07 -15.58
CA ASN A 275 3.45 7.85 -14.81
C ASN A 275 4.72 7.31 -14.12
N LEU A 276 5.29 8.12 -13.22
CA LEU A 276 6.53 7.85 -12.45
C LEU A 276 6.28 7.69 -10.93
N SER A 277 5.21 7.00 -10.57
CA SER A 277 4.75 6.75 -9.20
C SER A 277 5.09 5.34 -8.69
N GLY A 278 5.29 4.35 -9.56
CA GLY A 278 5.82 3.02 -9.18
C GLY A 278 5.20 1.84 -9.93
N ASN A 279 5.23 0.66 -9.32
CA ASN A 279 4.87 -0.62 -9.93
C ASN A 279 3.41 -0.80 -10.38
N ARG A 280 2.56 0.21 -10.20
CA ARG A 280 1.18 0.23 -10.67
C ARG A 280 1.01 1.09 -11.91
N ASP A 281 2.04 1.82 -12.33
CA ASP A 281 1.99 2.67 -13.49
C ASP A 281 1.92 1.88 -14.79
N ALA A 282 1.24 2.50 -15.76
CA ALA A 282 0.93 1.89 -17.03
C ALA A 282 2.19 1.37 -17.75
N SER A 283 2.10 0.16 -18.29
CA SER A 283 3.14 -0.54 -19.06
C SER A 283 4.40 -1.00 -18.30
N TRP A 284 4.62 -0.64 -17.04
CA TRP A 284 5.90 -0.94 -16.36
C TRP A 284 6.19 -2.43 -16.19
N LEU A 285 5.18 -3.21 -15.83
CA LEU A 285 5.31 -4.65 -15.60
C LEU A 285 5.28 -5.41 -16.92
N PHE A 286 4.52 -4.92 -17.89
CA PHE A 286 4.62 -5.41 -19.27
C PHE A 286 6.06 -5.30 -19.76
N ASN A 287 6.60 -4.08 -19.73
CA ASN A 287 7.91 -3.75 -20.28
C ASN A 287 9.04 -4.58 -19.67
N GLY A 288 9.05 -4.72 -18.33
CA GLY A 288 10.13 -5.41 -17.64
C GLY A 288 9.93 -6.92 -17.65
N ARG A 289 8.73 -7.39 -17.38
CA ARG A 289 8.51 -8.78 -16.95
C ARG A 289 7.92 -9.68 -18.02
N LEU A 290 7.10 -9.11 -18.89
CA LEU A 290 6.36 -9.86 -19.90
C LEU A 290 7.04 -9.71 -21.28
N ASN A 291 7.54 -8.53 -21.63
CA ASN A 291 8.19 -8.33 -22.93
C ASN A 291 9.40 -9.25 -23.19
N PRO A 292 10.25 -9.61 -22.20
CA PRO A 292 11.38 -10.52 -22.44
C PRO A 292 10.99 -11.94 -22.89
N VAL A 293 9.74 -12.34 -22.67
CA VAL A 293 9.21 -13.63 -23.16
C VAL A 293 8.44 -13.48 -24.47
N VAL A 294 8.27 -12.27 -25.00
CA VAL A 294 7.71 -12.05 -26.35
C VAL A 294 8.84 -12.24 -27.37
N PRO A 295 8.67 -13.03 -28.45
CA PRO A 295 7.43 -13.60 -28.95
C PRO A 295 7.29 -15.13 -28.73
N PHE A 296 7.63 -15.68 -27.55
CA PHE A 296 7.54 -17.13 -27.31
C PHE A 296 6.19 -17.69 -27.76
N ALA A 297 6.22 -18.83 -28.44
CA ALA A 297 4.99 -19.44 -28.94
C ALA A 297 4.10 -19.89 -27.78
N ILE A 298 2.89 -19.34 -27.73
CA ILE A 298 1.85 -19.68 -26.76
C ILE A 298 0.53 -20.01 -27.46
N ARG A 299 -0.25 -20.88 -26.84
CA ARG A 299 -1.64 -21.18 -27.22
C ARG A 299 -2.60 -20.06 -26.81
N GLY A 300 -2.40 -19.47 -25.63
CA GLY A 300 -3.25 -18.44 -25.04
C GLY A 300 -2.70 -17.94 -23.71
N GLY A 301 -3.47 -17.08 -23.04
CA GLY A 301 -3.12 -16.51 -21.73
C GLY A 301 -4.21 -16.70 -20.68
N ILE A 302 -3.81 -16.76 -19.42
CA ILE A 302 -4.70 -16.68 -18.26
C ILE A 302 -4.38 -15.44 -17.41
N TRP A 303 -5.43 -14.78 -16.91
CA TRP A 303 -5.35 -13.53 -16.17
C TRP A 303 -6.13 -13.58 -14.84
N ASN A 304 -5.42 -13.39 -13.73
CA ASN A 304 -6.04 -13.23 -12.41
C ASN A 304 -5.50 -11.97 -11.71
N GLN A 305 -6.33 -10.92 -11.76
CA GLN A 305 -6.06 -9.65 -11.11
C GLN A 305 -7.36 -8.96 -10.70
N GLY A 306 -7.26 -7.96 -9.82
CA GLY A 306 -8.37 -7.05 -9.60
C GLY A 306 -8.32 -6.27 -8.29
N TYR A 307 -7.69 -6.82 -7.25
CA TYR A 307 -7.77 -6.23 -5.91
C TYR A 307 -7.16 -4.83 -5.84
N ALA A 308 -6.06 -4.58 -6.58
CA ALA A 308 -5.46 -3.25 -6.61
C ALA A 308 -6.35 -2.20 -7.28
N ASN A 309 -7.26 -2.62 -8.17
CA ASN A 309 -8.20 -1.78 -8.90
C ASN A 309 -9.64 -1.87 -8.35
N MET A 310 -9.86 -2.54 -7.19
CA MET A 310 -11.22 -2.87 -6.72
C MET A 310 -12.13 -1.66 -6.48
N GLY A 311 -11.58 -0.46 -6.33
CA GLY A 311 -12.33 0.77 -6.16
C GLY A 311 -12.55 1.58 -7.45
N GLU A 312 -12.01 1.15 -8.58
CA GLU A 312 -11.98 1.96 -9.82
C GLU A 312 -13.25 1.85 -10.67
N GLY A 313 -14.18 0.95 -10.33
CA GLY A 313 -15.45 0.81 -11.04
C GLY A 313 -15.28 0.30 -12.47
N LEU A 314 -16.08 0.84 -13.40
CA LEU A 314 -16.15 0.38 -14.79
C LEU A 314 -14.87 0.62 -15.60
N SER A 315 -13.94 1.45 -15.14
CA SER A 315 -12.63 1.62 -15.79
C SER A 315 -11.87 0.29 -15.97
N TYR A 316 -12.18 -0.73 -15.16
CA TYR A 316 -11.60 -2.06 -15.32
C TYR A 316 -12.00 -2.76 -16.63
N TYR A 317 -13.20 -2.48 -17.15
CA TYR A 317 -13.66 -2.97 -18.46
C TYR A 317 -12.72 -2.46 -19.58
N HIS A 318 -12.47 -1.14 -19.62
CA HIS A 318 -11.54 -0.55 -20.59
C HIS A 318 -10.14 -1.13 -20.46
N ASN A 319 -9.65 -1.31 -19.22
CA ASN A 319 -8.34 -1.90 -18.99
C ASN A 319 -8.22 -3.34 -19.50
N LEU A 320 -9.24 -4.18 -19.36
CA LEU A 320 -9.24 -5.55 -19.92
C LEU A 320 -9.17 -5.55 -21.44
N HIS A 321 -9.95 -4.67 -22.09
CA HIS A 321 -9.88 -4.43 -23.54
C HIS A 321 -8.47 -4.02 -23.96
N ASN A 322 -7.88 -3.02 -23.29
CA ASN A 322 -6.55 -2.52 -23.58
C ASN A 322 -5.47 -3.59 -23.36
N LEU A 323 -5.57 -4.38 -22.29
CA LEU A 323 -4.65 -5.48 -21.98
C LEU A 323 -4.64 -6.53 -23.09
N ILE A 324 -5.81 -7.05 -23.43
CA ILE A 324 -5.94 -8.16 -24.39
C ILE A 324 -5.58 -7.68 -25.79
N ARG A 325 -6.05 -6.49 -26.18
CA ARG A 325 -5.64 -5.84 -27.44
C ARG A 325 -4.12 -5.68 -27.50
N GLY A 326 -3.53 -5.16 -26.42
CA GLY A 326 -2.09 -4.97 -26.33
C GLY A 326 -1.31 -6.27 -26.49
N TRP A 327 -1.70 -7.33 -25.78
CA TRP A 327 -1.06 -8.65 -25.91
C TRP A 327 -1.19 -9.21 -27.33
N ARG A 328 -2.36 -9.08 -27.96
CA ARG A 328 -2.56 -9.50 -29.36
C ARG A 328 -1.62 -8.79 -30.33
N LEU A 329 -1.43 -7.48 -30.15
CA LEU A 329 -0.53 -6.68 -30.97
C LEU A 329 0.93 -7.11 -30.83
N VAL A 330 1.44 -7.23 -29.59
CA VAL A 330 2.87 -7.54 -29.36
C VAL A 330 3.23 -8.98 -29.69
N TRP A 331 2.30 -9.93 -29.58
CA TRP A 331 2.50 -11.31 -30.07
C TRP A 331 2.24 -11.48 -31.57
N GLY A 332 1.67 -10.48 -32.25
CA GLY A 332 1.23 -10.60 -33.65
C GLY A 332 0.13 -11.64 -33.84
N LYS A 333 -0.76 -11.82 -32.86
CA LYS A 333 -1.83 -12.83 -32.83
C LYS A 333 -3.19 -12.17 -32.57
N PRO A 334 -3.94 -11.71 -33.59
CA PRO A 334 -5.18 -10.97 -33.40
C PRO A 334 -6.29 -11.77 -32.69
N GLU A 335 -6.25 -13.10 -32.77
CA GLU A 335 -7.22 -14.00 -32.14
C GLU A 335 -6.65 -14.71 -30.90
N LEU A 336 -5.54 -14.21 -30.31
CA LEU A 336 -4.93 -14.83 -29.13
C LEU A 336 -6.02 -15.04 -28.04
N PRO A 337 -6.27 -16.28 -27.60
CA PRO A 337 -7.22 -16.56 -26.53
C PRO A 337 -6.72 -16.04 -25.20
N VAL A 338 -7.58 -15.35 -24.45
CA VAL A 338 -7.26 -14.90 -23.09
C VAL A 338 -8.43 -15.19 -22.15
N TYR A 339 -8.18 -15.97 -21.11
CA TYR A 339 -9.17 -16.28 -20.08
C TYR A 339 -8.87 -15.54 -18.81
N PHE A 340 -9.88 -14.92 -18.21
CA PHE A 340 -9.71 -14.10 -17.02
C PHE A 340 -10.72 -14.47 -15.96
N HIS A 341 -10.44 -14.14 -14.70
CA HIS A 341 -11.42 -14.35 -13.64
C HIS A 341 -12.36 -13.15 -13.46
N GLN A 342 -13.61 -13.44 -13.10
CA GLN A 342 -14.49 -12.44 -12.48
C GLN A 342 -13.85 -11.93 -11.18
N PHE A 343 -14.02 -10.65 -10.85
CA PHE A 343 -13.56 -10.15 -9.55
C PHE A 343 -14.32 -10.83 -8.40
N TYR A 344 -13.56 -11.56 -7.56
CA TYR A 344 -14.09 -12.35 -6.45
C TYR A 344 -14.68 -11.46 -5.34
N CYS A 345 -15.27 -12.09 -4.33
CA CYS A 345 -15.75 -11.41 -3.15
C CYS A 345 -14.77 -11.64 -1.98
N PRO A 346 -13.86 -10.69 -1.67
CA PRO A 346 -13.01 -10.82 -0.50
C PRO A 346 -13.87 -10.80 0.77
N GLY A 347 -13.56 -11.69 1.70
CA GLY A 347 -14.21 -11.80 3.00
C GLY A 347 -13.95 -10.58 3.87
N GLN A 348 -14.86 -10.34 4.83
CA GLN A 348 -14.79 -9.26 5.81
C GLN A 348 -14.82 -9.82 7.24
N LYS A 349 -14.52 -8.97 8.23
CA LYS A 349 -14.75 -9.33 9.64
C LYS A 349 -16.23 -9.17 9.96
N GLY A 350 -16.79 -10.10 10.73
CA GLY A 350 -18.21 -10.10 11.09
C GLY A 350 -19.07 -10.95 10.15
N GLU A 351 -20.38 -10.75 10.22
CA GLU A 351 -21.34 -11.52 9.44
C GLU A 351 -21.29 -11.17 7.94
N TRP A 352 -21.77 -12.10 7.11
CA TRP A 352 -21.93 -11.89 5.68
C TRP A 352 -23.01 -10.82 5.42
N ASN A 353 -22.67 -9.81 4.62
CA ASN A 353 -23.61 -8.76 4.22
C ASN A 353 -24.08 -8.97 2.78
N HIS A 354 -25.24 -9.60 2.62
CA HIS A 354 -25.84 -9.88 1.32
C HIS A 354 -26.62 -8.71 0.72
N SER A 355 -26.74 -7.58 1.43
CA SER A 355 -27.52 -6.42 1.00
C SER A 355 -26.98 -5.85 -0.31
N PRO A 356 -27.83 -5.47 -1.27
CA PRO A 356 -27.37 -5.04 -2.58
C PRO A 356 -26.63 -3.70 -2.45
N ARG A 357 -25.60 -3.52 -3.28
CA ARG A 357 -24.82 -2.27 -3.36
C ARG A 357 -24.55 -1.92 -4.82
N ILE A 358 -24.20 -0.66 -5.03
CA ILE A 358 -23.61 -0.12 -6.26
C ILE A 358 -22.34 0.67 -5.88
N GLY A 359 -21.47 0.94 -6.84
CA GLY A 359 -20.21 1.66 -6.63
C GLY A 359 -18.98 0.84 -6.97
N GLY A 360 -17.79 1.41 -6.73
CA GLY A 360 -16.52 0.96 -7.32
C GLY A 360 -16.27 -0.56 -7.35
N VAL A 361 -16.51 -1.28 -6.24
CA VAL A 361 -16.29 -2.74 -6.16
C VAL A 361 -17.30 -3.53 -7.00
N VAL A 362 -18.59 -3.17 -6.91
CA VAL A 362 -19.66 -3.85 -7.64
C VAL A 362 -19.54 -3.54 -9.13
N ASP A 363 -19.25 -2.28 -9.45
CA ASP A 363 -19.11 -1.80 -10.83
C ASP A 363 -17.84 -2.38 -11.49
N MET A 364 -16.76 -2.60 -10.75
CA MET A 364 -15.59 -3.31 -11.26
C MET A 364 -15.91 -4.77 -11.59
N ARG A 365 -16.69 -5.45 -10.74
CA ARG A 365 -17.16 -6.82 -11.02
C ARG A 365 -18.06 -6.86 -12.24
N LEU A 366 -18.95 -5.88 -12.40
CA LEU A 366 -19.72 -5.70 -13.63
C LEU A 366 -18.79 -5.47 -14.83
N GLY A 367 -17.73 -4.67 -14.68
CA GLY A 367 -16.73 -4.45 -15.71
C GLY A 367 -16.05 -5.74 -16.18
N THR A 368 -15.74 -6.67 -15.27
CA THR A 368 -15.24 -8.00 -15.66
C THR A 368 -16.27 -8.81 -16.44
N TRP A 369 -17.55 -8.75 -16.06
CA TRP A 369 -18.63 -9.45 -16.77
C TRP A 369 -18.87 -8.88 -18.17
N LEU A 370 -18.81 -7.56 -18.31
CA LEU A 370 -18.98 -6.84 -19.57
C LEU A 370 -17.86 -7.18 -20.57
N ALA A 371 -16.63 -7.35 -20.09
CA ALA A 371 -15.46 -7.65 -20.93
C ALA A 371 -15.50 -9.04 -21.62
N ARG A 372 -16.57 -9.83 -21.40
CA ARG A 372 -16.84 -11.05 -22.18
C ARG A 372 -17.20 -10.75 -23.64
N ASP A 373 -17.48 -9.49 -23.98
CA ASP A 373 -17.67 -9.02 -25.35
C ASP A 373 -16.40 -9.11 -26.21
N ILE A 374 -15.22 -9.23 -25.59
CA ILE A 374 -13.94 -9.40 -26.30
C ILE A 374 -13.93 -10.78 -26.98
N PRO A 375 -13.81 -10.87 -28.32
CA PRO A 375 -13.80 -12.14 -29.04
C PRO A 375 -12.67 -13.06 -28.56
N HIS A 376 -12.87 -14.39 -28.60
CA HIS A 376 -11.90 -15.41 -28.15
C HIS A 376 -11.47 -15.28 -26.69
N THR A 377 -12.35 -14.77 -25.82
CA THR A 377 -12.09 -14.71 -24.37
C THR A 377 -13.16 -15.47 -23.60
N GLY A 378 -12.98 -15.57 -22.28
CA GLY A 378 -13.91 -16.21 -21.37
C GLY A 378 -13.63 -15.79 -19.94
N MET A 379 -14.71 -15.64 -19.16
CA MET A 379 -14.64 -15.20 -17.77
C MET A 379 -14.97 -16.35 -16.83
N ALA A 380 -13.96 -16.89 -16.15
CA ALA A 380 -14.16 -17.87 -15.10
C ALA A 380 -14.65 -17.17 -13.82
N SER A 381 -15.87 -17.48 -13.36
CA SER A 381 -16.34 -16.95 -12.08
C SER A 381 -15.67 -17.65 -10.90
N GLN A 382 -15.36 -16.85 -9.88
CA GLN A 382 -14.78 -17.28 -8.59
C GLN A 382 -15.48 -16.56 -7.43
N ILE A 383 -16.71 -16.11 -7.65
CA ILE A 383 -17.45 -15.26 -6.71
C ILE A 383 -17.86 -16.00 -5.42
N ASP A 384 -17.94 -17.32 -5.50
CA ASP A 384 -18.28 -18.26 -4.44
C ASP A 384 -17.08 -18.75 -3.61
N VAL A 385 -15.85 -18.37 -4.00
CA VAL A 385 -14.64 -18.77 -3.29
C VAL A 385 -14.43 -17.86 -2.09
N THR A 386 -14.60 -18.41 -0.89
CA THR A 386 -14.49 -17.66 0.37
C THR A 386 -13.04 -17.50 0.83
N GLY A 387 -12.75 -16.43 1.56
CA GLY A 387 -11.45 -16.20 2.20
C GLY A 387 -11.12 -14.70 2.25
N GLY A 388 -9.94 -14.36 2.79
CA GLY A 388 -9.47 -12.97 2.76
C GLY A 388 -9.00 -12.53 1.36
N ILE A 389 -8.19 -11.47 1.33
CA ILE A 389 -7.54 -10.96 0.10
C ILE A 389 -6.76 -12.07 -0.64
N HIS A 390 -6.14 -12.95 0.14
CA HIS A 390 -5.46 -14.14 -0.37
C HIS A 390 -6.20 -15.38 0.15
N TYR A 391 -7.21 -15.84 -0.59
CA TYR A 391 -7.92 -17.08 -0.26
C TYR A 391 -7.03 -18.30 -0.54
N SER A 392 -7.10 -19.31 0.31
CA SER A 392 -6.27 -20.52 0.24
C SER A 392 -6.69 -21.48 -0.89
N SER A 393 -7.98 -21.51 -1.23
CA SER A 393 -8.54 -22.42 -2.23
C SER A 393 -8.32 -21.93 -3.66
N LYS A 394 -7.24 -22.38 -4.29
CA LYS A 394 -6.80 -21.92 -5.62
C LYS A 394 -7.00 -22.92 -6.75
N THR A 395 -7.27 -24.19 -6.39
CA THR A 395 -7.52 -25.27 -7.35
C THR A 395 -8.73 -24.99 -8.22
N VAL A 396 -9.90 -24.73 -7.63
CA VAL A 396 -11.15 -24.49 -8.36
C VAL A 396 -11.05 -23.30 -9.32
N PRO A 397 -10.54 -22.12 -8.92
CA PRO A 397 -10.29 -21.03 -9.86
C PRO A 397 -9.42 -21.42 -11.06
N GLY A 398 -8.34 -22.18 -10.86
CA GLY A 398 -7.48 -22.64 -11.96
C GLY A 398 -8.19 -23.63 -12.89
N GLN A 399 -8.94 -24.57 -12.32
CA GLN A 399 -9.71 -25.55 -13.10
C GLN A 399 -10.81 -24.88 -13.94
N ARG A 400 -11.51 -23.87 -13.42
CA ARG A 400 -12.55 -23.14 -14.16
C ARG A 400 -12.00 -22.41 -15.39
N LEU A 401 -10.79 -21.84 -15.31
CA LEU A 401 -10.12 -21.30 -16.50
C LEU A 401 -9.80 -22.40 -17.54
N ALA A 402 -9.43 -23.60 -17.08
CA ALA A 402 -9.12 -24.71 -17.98
C ALA A 402 -10.36 -25.20 -18.73
N LEU A 403 -11.56 -25.12 -18.13
CA LEU A 403 -12.81 -25.45 -18.83
C LEU A 403 -13.00 -24.59 -20.09
N HIS A 404 -12.73 -23.29 -20.03
CA HIS A 404 -12.80 -22.44 -21.21
C HIS A 404 -11.79 -22.84 -22.29
N ALA A 405 -10.56 -23.18 -21.90
CA ALA A 405 -9.54 -23.65 -22.85
C ALA A 405 -9.93 -24.98 -23.51
N LEU A 406 -10.42 -25.94 -22.75
CA LEU A 406 -10.91 -27.24 -23.24
C LEU A 406 -12.06 -27.07 -24.23
N LYS A 407 -13.04 -26.24 -23.87
CA LYS A 407 -14.19 -25.92 -24.72
C LYS A 407 -13.78 -25.27 -26.04
N ASN A 408 -12.94 -24.23 -25.97
CA ASN A 408 -12.73 -23.32 -27.09
C ASN A 408 -11.50 -23.64 -27.96
N GLN A 409 -10.44 -24.25 -27.42
CA GLN A 409 -9.21 -24.58 -28.19
C GLN A 409 -9.04 -26.08 -28.44
N TYR A 410 -9.70 -26.93 -27.66
CA TYR A 410 -9.51 -28.38 -27.74
C TYR A 410 -10.78 -29.15 -28.12
N GLY A 411 -11.79 -28.44 -28.64
CA GLY A 411 -12.95 -29.05 -29.32
C GLY A 411 -13.99 -29.69 -28.39
N GLN A 412 -13.87 -29.55 -27.07
CA GLN A 412 -14.85 -30.08 -26.11
C GLN A 412 -16.09 -29.17 -26.02
N LYS A 413 -16.83 -29.00 -27.13
CA LYS A 413 -17.92 -28.02 -27.26
C LYS A 413 -19.06 -28.18 -26.24
N GLU A 414 -19.32 -29.43 -25.84
CA GLU A 414 -20.37 -29.78 -24.86
C GLU A 414 -19.97 -29.47 -23.40
N LEU A 415 -18.71 -29.07 -23.16
CA LEU A 415 -18.25 -28.74 -21.83
C LEU A 415 -18.89 -27.42 -21.35
N VAL A 416 -19.55 -27.46 -20.20
CA VAL A 416 -20.07 -26.26 -19.54
C VAL A 416 -18.92 -25.55 -18.83
N ALA A 417 -18.62 -24.32 -19.25
CA ALA A 417 -17.54 -23.50 -18.70
C ALA A 417 -18.04 -22.22 -18.00
N ASP A 418 -19.32 -21.89 -18.18
CA ASP A 418 -19.95 -20.69 -17.64
C ASP A 418 -21.05 -21.08 -16.64
N GLY A 419 -21.19 -20.28 -15.57
CA GLY A 419 -22.32 -20.37 -14.65
C GLY A 419 -23.50 -19.53 -15.13
N PRO A 420 -24.67 -19.64 -14.49
CA PRO A 420 -25.86 -18.89 -14.89
C PRO A 420 -25.62 -17.39 -14.97
N SER A 421 -26.13 -16.75 -16.02
CA SER A 421 -26.10 -15.30 -16.15
C SER A 421 -27.48 -14.74 -16.47
N PHE A 422 -27.77 -13.53 -15.97
CA PHE A 422 -29.10 -12.92 -16.11
C PHE A 422 -29.48 -12.74 -17.58
N LYS A 423 -30.67 -13.20 -17.97
CA LYS A 423 -31.25 -13.02 -19.30
C LYS A 423 -32.34 -11.95 -19.30
N ASP A 424 -33.43 -12.20 -18.58
CA ASP A 424 -34.58 -11.32 -18.45
C ASP A 424 -35.36 -11.61 -17.16
N TYR A 425 -36.40 -10.81 -16.90
CA TYR A 425 -37.42 -11.16 -15.93
C TYR A 425 -38.82 -10.78 -16.40
N GLU A 426 -39.82 -11.45 -15.84
CA GLU A 426 -41.24 -11.20 -16.05
C GLU A 426 -41.92 -10.87 -14.70
N VAL A 427 -42.76 -9.85 -14.67
CA VAL A 427 -43.55 -9.48 -13.47
C VAL A 427 -44.92 -10.15 -13.55
N ARG A 428 -45.29 -10.90 -12.51
CA ARG A 428 -46.61 -11.52 -12.36
C ARG A 428 -47.21 -11.16 -11.01
N GLY A 429 -48.05 -10.12 -10.99
CA GLY A 429 -48.58 -9.57 -9.74
C GLY A 429 -47.47 -9.04 -8.84
N ASP A 430 -47.35 -9.60 -7.63
CA ASP A 430 -46.31 -9.27 -6.65
C ASP A 430 -45.08 -10.20 -6.71
N ARG A 431 -44.97 -10.98 -7.78
CA ARG A 431 -43.86 -11.91 -8.03
C ARG A 431 -43.05 -11.49 -9.24
N LEU A 432 -41.78 -11.89 -9.24
CA LEU A 432 -40.86 -11.67 -10.35
C LEU A 432 -40.21 -13.01 -10.72
N ILE A 433 -40.36 -13.41 -11.98
CA ILE A 433 -39.77 -14.64 -12.54
C ILE A 433 -38.51 -14.24 -13.30
N VAL A 434 -37.34 -14.63 -12.80
CA VAL A 434 -36.05 -14.34 -13.42
C VAL A 434 -35.60 -15.54 -14.26
N ARG A 435 -35.18 -15.28 -15.49
CA ARG A 435 -34.62 -16.28 -16.41
C ARG A 435 -33.13 -16.07 -16.59
N PHE A 436 -32.41 -17.16 -16.85
CA PHE A 436 -30.96 -17.16 -16.98
C PHE A 436 -30.53 -17.82 -18.28
N GLU A 437 -29.39 -17.38 -18.80
CA GLU A 437 -28.58 -18.17 -19.72
C GLU A 437 -27.69 -19.15 -18.94
N GLN A 438 -27.21 -20.22 -19.58
CA GLN A 438 -26.31 -21.22 -18.98
C GLN A 438 -26.88 -21.92 -17.74
N ALA A 439 -28.20 -22.11 -17.74
CA ALA A 439 -28.97 -22.77 -16.69
C ALA A 439 -29.61 -24.08 -17.16
N GLU A 440 -29.11 -24.66 -18.27
CA GLU A 440 -29.65 -25.88 -18.87
C GLU A 440 -29.70 -27.02 -17.84
N GLY A 441 -30.86 -27.68 -17.73
CA GLY A 441 -31.09 -28.75 -16.74
C GLY A 441 -31.36 -28.25 -15.31
N GLY A 442 -31.34 -26.94 -15.11
CA GLY A 442 -31.86 -26.26 -13.92
C GLY A 442 -30.82 -25.75 -12.92
N LEU A 443 -31.33 -25.06 -11.90
CA LEU A 443 -30.54 -24.39 -10.87
C LEU A 443 -30.45 -25.22 -9.58
N VAL A 444 -29.35 -25.06 -8.85
CA VAL A 444 -29.14 -25.68 -7.53
C VAL A 444 -28.51 -24.70 -6.56
N ALA A 445 -28.91 -24.78 -5.29
CA ALA A 445 -28.20 -24.13 -4.20
C ALA A 445 -26.98 -24.97 -3.80
N GLY A 446 -25.82 -24.34 -3.68
CA GLY A 446 -24.55 -25.01 -3.42
C GLY A 446 -23.64 -24.22 -2.49
N SER A 447 -22.59 -24.85 -1.96
CA SER A 447 -21.58 -24.17 -1.16
C SER A 447 -20.20 -24.80 -1.34
N THR A 448 -19.18 -23.95 -1.35
CA THR A 448 -17.76 -24.33 -1.36
C THR A 448 -17.24 -24.67 0.05
N ALA A 449 -17.98 -24.32 1.12
CA ALA A 449 -17.52 -24.40 2.50
C ALA A 449 -17.23 -25.84 2.95
N PHE A 450 -18.08 -26.80 2.56
CA PHE A 450 -17.90 -28.21 2.93
C PHE A 450 -16.53 -28.73 2.47
N ASN A 451 -16.18 -28.51 1.20
CA ASN A 451 -14.92 -28.95 0.62
C ASN A 451 -13.74 -28.01 0.95
N ALA A 452 -13.98 -26.85 1.54
CA ALA A 452 -12.93 -25.97 2.03
C ALA A 452 -12.42 -26.39 3.42
N ASP A 453 -13.31 -26.88 4.28
CA ASP A 453 -12.94 -27.34 5.63
C ASP A 453 -12.42 -28.77 5.59
N ARG A 454 -11.11 -28.90 5.84
CA ARG A 454 -10.39 -30.18 5.79
C ARG A 454 -10.74 -31.13 6.93
N ARG A 455 -11.47 -30.66 7.94
CA ARG A 455 -11.93 -31.49 9.06
C ARG A 455 -13.17 -32.31 8.68
N ASN A 456 -13.84 -31.94 7.58
CA ASN A 456 -14.99 -32.67 7.10
C ASN A 456 -14.54 -33.98 6.44
N GLU A 457 -15.18 -35.08 6.85
CA GLU A 457 -14.97 -36.39 6.22
C GLU A 457 -15.42 -36.34 4.74
N GLY A 458 -14.59 -36.88 3.85
CA GLY A 458 -14.82 -36.85 2.40
C GLY A 458 -14.58 -35.50 1.72
N ALA A 459 -14.11 -34.47 2.43
CA ALA A 459 -13.78 -33.19 1.81
C ALA A 459 -12.54 -33.26 0.91
N THR A 460 -12.67 -32.75 -0.30
CA THR A 460 -11.58 -32.66 -1.29
C THR A 460 -10.47 -31.70 -0.85
N GLY A 461 -10.79 -30.73 0.02
CA GLY A 461 -9.89 -29.62 0.42
C GLY A 461 -9.71 -28.55 -0.66
N PHE A 462 -10.35 -28.68 -1.83
CA PHE A 462 -10.20 -27.74 -2.96
C PHE A 462 -11.27 -26.65 -2.99
N ALA A 463 -12.26 -26.74 -2.10
CA ALA A 463 -13.45 -25.89 -2.09
C ALA A 463 -14.26 -25.96 -3.39
N ASP A 464 -14.30 -27.12 -4.05
CA ASP A 464 -15.29 -27.38 -5.09
C ASP A 464 -16.70 -27.36 -4.48
N PRO A 465 -17.67 -26.73 -5.16
CA PRO A 465 -19.01 -26.60 -4.64
C PRO A 465 -19.71 -27.95 -4.48
N LYS A 466 -20.46 -28.10 -3.38
CA LYS A 466 -21.37 -29.23 -3.14
C LYS A 466 -22.80 -28.71 -3.09
N VAL A 467 -23.75 -29.45 -3.68
CA VAL A 467 -25.18 -29.14 -3.58
C VAL A 467 -25.62 -29.21 -2.12
N ILE A 468 -26.40 -28.23 -1.69
CA ILE A 468 -27.00 -28.20 -0.36
C ILE A 468 -28.41 -28.80 -0.47
N PRO A 469 -28.72 -29.90 0.25
CA PRO A 469 -30.08 -30.42 0.32
C PRO A 469 -31.06 -29.34 0.82
N GLU A 470 -32.19 -29.18 0.15
CA GLU A 470 -33.21 -28.15 0.46
C GLU A 470 -32.62 -26.73 0.56
N GLY A 471 -31.51 -26.48 -0.14
CA GLY A 471 -30.71 -25.27 -0.01
C GLY A 471 -31.36 -24.01 -0.58
N GLU A 472 -32.50 -24.09 -1.26
CA GLU A 472 -33.20 -22.91 -1.81
C GLU A 472 -33.58 -21.91 -0.69
N ASN A 473 -33.94 -22.42 0.49
CA ASN A 473 -34.22 -21.61 1.68
C ASN A 473 -32.98 -20.89 2.24
N GLN A 474 -31.78 -21.30 1.81
CA GLN A 474 -30.51 -20.69 2.19
C GLN A 474 -30.04 -19.65 1.17
N VAL A 475 -30.75 -19.42 0.06
CA VAL A 475 -30.38 -18.39 -0.92
C VAL A 475 -30.72 -17.00 -0.36
N GLN A 476 -29.70 -16.26 0.06
CA GLN A 476 -29.86 -14.99 0.78
C GLN A 476 -29.64 -13.74 -0.08
N SER A 477 -29.15 -13.93 -1.30
CA SER A 477 -28.56 -12.84 -2.09
C SER A 477 -29.53 -12.15 -3.06
N PHE A 478 -30.82 -12.52 -3.06
CA PHE A 478 -31.84 -11.89 -3.91
C PHE A 478 -32.60 -10.76 -3.21
N TYR A 479 -32.76 -9.65 -3.93
CA TYR A 479 -33.52 -8.49 -3.48
C TYR A 479 -34.44 -7.99 -4.59
N LEU A 480 -35.62 -7.52 -4.22
CA LEU A 480 -36.58 -6.84 -5.09
C LEU A 480 -36.73 -5.38 -4.66
N ALA A 481 -36.93 -4.48 -5.62
CA ALA A 481 -37.29 -3.10 -5.37
C ALA A 481 -38.61 -2.74 -6.05
N GLY A 482 -39.43 -1.93 -5.37
CA GLY A 482 -40.67 -1.37 -5.91
C GLY A 482 -40.45 0.03 -6.50
N THR A 483 -41.55 0.75 -6.71
CA THR A 483 -41.55 2.14 -7.19
C THR A 483 -40.88 3.13 -6.23
N ASP A 484 -40.82 2.79 -4.94
CA ASP A 484 -40.16 3.55 -3.87
C ASP A 484 -38.62 3.42 -3.90
N ARG A 485 -38.09 2.54 -4.75
CA ARG A 485 -36.65 2.24 -4.88
C ARG A 485 -36.01 1.73 -3.57
N ILE A 486 -36.81 1.16 -2.68
CA ILE A 486 -36.32 0.49 -1.48
C ILE A 486 -36.15 -1.00 -1.80
N TRP A 487 -34.97 -1.54 -1.52
CA TRP A 487 -34.63 -2.92 -1.79
C TRP A 487 -35.00 -3.81 -0.60
N HIS A 488 -35.88 -4.77 -0.83
CA HIS A 488 -36.32 -5.76 0.15
C HIS A 488 -35.74 -7.12 -0.20
N ARG A 489 -35.28 -7.86 0.82
CA ARG A 489 -34.84 -9.25 0.65
C ARG A 489 -35.99 -10.11 0.13
N ALA A 490 -35.71 -10.93 -0.88
CA ALA A 490 -36.70 -11.79 -1.52
C ALA A 490 -36.66 -13.22 -0.99
N LYS A 491 -37.83 -13.85 -0.88
CA LYS A 491 -37.96 -15.30 -0.83
C LYS A 491 -37.72 -15.86 -2.24
N VAL A 492 -37.08 -17.01 -2.30
CA VAL A 492 -36.60 -17.64 -3.52
C VAL A 492 -37.28 -18.99 -3.67
N LYS A 493 -37.79 -19.28 -4.87
CA LYS A 493 -38.21 -20.63 -5.27
C LYS A 493 -37.51 -20.97 -6.60
N LEU A 494 -36.84 -22.11 -6.66
CA LEU A 494 -36.19 -22.57 -7.89
C LEU A 494 -37.21 -23.32 -8.75
N GLU A 495 -37.38 -22.92 -10.02
CA GLU A 495 -38.30 -23.57 -10.97
C GLU A 495 -37.56 -23.86 -12.28
N GLY A 496 -36.96 -25.05 -12.38
CA GLY A 496 -36.14 -25.44 -13.52
C GLY A 496 -34.97 -24.48 -13.73
N GLU A 497 -34.98 -23.80 -14.87
CA GLU A 497 -33.95 -22.83 -15.30
C GLU A 497 -34.26 -21.39 -14.85
N SER A 498 -35.33 -21.20 -14.08
CA SER A 498 -35.80 -19.89 -13.61
C SER A 498 -35.85 -19.81 -12.10
N VAL A 499 -35.89 -18.58 -11.57
CA VAL A 499 -36.14 -18.30 -10.16
C VAL A 499 -37.39 -17.45 -10.01
N VAL A 500 -38.31 -17.89 -9.14
CA VAL A 500 -39.48 -17.11 -8.74
C VAL A 500 -39.17 -16.38 -7.43
N LEU A 501 -39.29 -15.06 -7.45
CA LEU A 501 -38.99 -14.18 -6.34
C LEU A 501 -40.25 -13.51 -5.81
N HIS A 502 -40.33 -13.38 -4.48
CA HIS A 502 -41.40 -12.64 -3.80
C HIS A 502 -40.84 -11.91 -2.57
N ALA A 503 -41.23 -10.65 -2.38
CA ALA A 503 -40.91 -9.87 -1.20
C ALA A 503 -42.18 -9.19 -0.67
N PRO A 504 -42.65 -9.48 0.56
CA PRO A 504 -43.93 -8.96 1.06
C PRO A 504 -44.08 -7.43 1.02
N GLY A 505 -42.95 -6.70 1.18
CA GLY A 505 -42.88 -5.23 1.11
C GLY A 505 -42.91 -4.65 -0.30
N VAL A 506 -42.87 -5.47 -1.35
CA VAL A 506 -42.80 -5.01 -2.75
C VAL A 506 -44.03 -5.48 -3.51
N LYS A 507 -45.05 -4.62 -3.61
CA LYS A 507 -46.32 -4.95 -4.30
C LYS A 507 -46.22 -4.92 -5.83
N HIS A 508 -45.38 -4.04 -6.36
CA HIS A 508 -45.13 -3.88 -7.79
C HIS A 508 -43.62 -3.97 -8.05
N PRO A 509 -43.06 -5.19 -8.20
CA PRO A 509 -41.64 -5.37 -8.43
C PRO A 509 -41.19 -4.66 -9.72
N ARG A 510 -40.22 -3.76 -9.60
CA ARG A 510 -39.59 -3.05 -10.72
C ARG A 510 -38.10 -3.34 -10.85
N GLY A 511 -37.46 -3.77 -9.77
CA GLY A 511 -36.05 -4.10 -9.75
C GLY A 511 -35.76 -5.45 -9.13
N VAL A 512 -34.66 -6.06 -9.55
CA VAL A 512 -34.12 -7.33 -9.04
C VAL A 512 -32.60 -7.24 -8.95
N SER A 513 -32.04 -7.78 -7.86
CA SER A 513 -30.61 -7.91 -7.68
C SER A 513 -30.23 -9.28 -7.13
N TYR A 514 -29.09 -9.80 -7.57
CA TYR A 514 -28.45 -10.98 -7.00
C TYR A 514 -26.95 -10.74 -6.78
N GLY A 515 -26.47 -10.98 -5.55
CA GLY A 515 -25.03 -11.08 -5.26
C GLY A 515 -24.24 -9.78 -5.44
N THR A 516 -24.82 -8.63 -5.09
CA THR A 516 -24.21 -7.30 -5.30
C THR A 516 -23.71 -6.63 -4.03
N GLY A 517 -23.46 -7.37 -2.95
CA GLY A 517 -23.07 -6.82 -1.63
C GLY A 517 -21.71 -6.13 -1.52
N GLY A 518 -21.01 -5.89 -2.63
CA GLY A 518 -19.66 -5.32 -2.65
C GLY A 518 -18.61 -6.33 -2.21
N ILE A 519 -18.34 -6.40 -0.91
CA ILE A 519 -17.40 -7.33 -0.25
C ILE A 519 -18.11 -8.07 0.87
N GLY A 520 -17.58 -9.21 1.32
CA GLY A 520 -18.13 -9.92 2.46
C GLY A 520 -19.56 -10.41 2.25
N PHE A 521 -19.89 -10.96 1.08
CA PHE A 521 -21.11 -11.73 0.85
C PHE A 521 -20.78 -13.10 0.24
N GLN A 522 -21.71 -14.04 0.33
CA GLN A 522 -21.54 -15.40 -0.16
C GLN A 522 -22.69 -15.77 -1.13
N PRO A 523 -22.50 -15.69 -2.46
CA PRO A 523 -23.46 -16.21 -3.40
C PRO A 523 -23.43 -17.74 -3.39
N ASN A 524 -24.58 -18.36 -3.62
CA ASN A 524 -24.77 -19.80 -3.43
C ASN A 524 -25.70 -20.46 -4.45
N LEU A 525 -25.97 -19.81 -5.58
CA LEU A 525 -26.75 -20.37 -6.68
C LEU A 525 -25.85 -20.77 -7.85
N TYR A 526 -26.09 -21.97 -8.41
CA TYR A 526 -25.27 -22.62 -9.42
C TYR A 526 -26.14 -23.26 -10.51
N ASN A 527 -25.57 -23.56 -11.67
CA ASN A 527 -26.15 -24.53 -12.61
C ASN A 527 -25.84 -25.98 -12.20
N LYS A 528 -26.37 -26.97 -12.94
CA LYS A 528 -26.09 -28.40 -12.71
C LYS A 528 -24.62 -28.80 -12.90
N ALA A 529 -23.83 -28.02 -13.63
CA ALA A 529 -22.38 -28.19 -13.73
C ALA A 529 -21.61 -27.62 -12.53
N LEU A 530 -22.33 -27.10 -11.51
CA LEU A 530 -21.80 -26.50 -10.30
C LEU A 530 -20.88 -25.30 -10.57
N LEU A 531 -21.22 -24.50 -11.58
CA LEU A 531 -20.62 -23.19 -11.83
C LEU A 531 -21.51 -22.08 -11.27
N PRO A 532 -20.94 -21.12 -10.52
CA PRO A 532 -21.71 -20.15 -9.75
C PRO A 532 -22.35 -19.11 -10.65
N MET A 533 -23.56 -18.69 -10.30
CA MET A 533 -24.28 -17.62 -10.96
C MET A 533 -23.53 -16.29 -10.82
N THR A 534 -23.43 -15.55 -11.93
CA THR A 534 -22.80 -14.24 -11.93
C THR A 534 -23.72 -13.17 -11.32
N PRO A 535 -23.20 -12.22 -10.51
CA PRO A 535 -24.01 -11.14 -9.95
C PRO A 535 -24.66 -10.22 -10.99
N PHE A 536 -25.83 -9.67 -10.64
CA PHE A 536 -26.53 -8.68 -11.46
C PHE A 536 -27.44 -7.76 -10.64
N ILE A 537 -27.79 -6.62 -11.22
CA ILE A 537 -28.80 -5.70 -10.71
C ILE A 537 -29.49 -4.97 -11.86
N TYR A 538 -30.81 -5.02 -11.87
CA TYR A 538 -31.66 -4.37 -12.87
C TYR A 538 -32.81 -3.64 -12.19
N TYR A 539 -33.25 -2.54 -12.81
CA TYR A 539 -34.45 -1.80 -12.47
C TYR A 539 -35.07 -1.31 -13.78
N ASP A 540 -36.37 -1.55 -13.98
CA ASP A 540 -37.07 -1.24 -15.24
C ASP A 540 -36.43 -1.88 -16.48
N HIS A 541 -36.04 -3.15 -16.36
CA HIS A 541 -35.35 -3.92 -17.40
C HIS A 541 -34.02 -3.29 -17.86
N LYS A 542 -33.51 -2.29 -17.14
CA LYS A 542 -32.22 -1.65 -17.38
C LYS A 542 -31.26 -2.02 -16.29
N ARG A 543 -30.02 -2.29 -16.68
CA ARG A 543 -28.94 -2.53 -15.73
C ARG A 543 -28.67 -1.26 -14.93
N VAL A 544 -28.37 -1.40 -13.65
CA VAL A 544 -28.07 -0.28 -12.75
C VAL A 544 -26.60 -0.34 -12.32
N ASN A 545 -25.99 0.83 -12.18
CA ASN A 545 -24.68 1.05 -11.55
C ASN A 545 -24.71 2.37 -10.77
N ALA A 546 -23.58 2.78 -10.17
CA ALA A 546 -23.52 4.02 -9.40
C ALA A 546 -23.80 5.30 -10.22
N GLU A 547 -23.47 5.31 -11.51
CA GLU A 547 -23.66 6.46 -12.39
C GLU A 547 -25.13 6.60 -12.86
N MET A 548 -25.82 5.48 -13.03
CA MET A 548 -27.20 5.42 -13.53
C MET A 548 -28.24 5.56 -12.41
N TRP A 549 -27.88 5.29 -11.17
CA TRP A 549 -28.82 5.30 -10.04
C TRP A 549 -28.99 6.73 -9.49
N PRO A 550 -30.22 7.28 -9.49
CA PRO A 550 -30.46 8.70 -9.21
C PRO A 550 -30.11 9.13 -7.78
N ASP A 551 -30.23 8.22 -6.82
CA ASP A 551 -29.98 8.51 -5.40
C ASP A 551 -28.48 8.33 -5.04
N GLY A 552 -27.63 7.93 -5.99
CA GLY A 552 -26.20 7.61 -5.78
C GLY A 552 -25.93 6.36 -4.93
N LYS A 553 -26.90 5.89 -4.14
CA LYS A 553 -26.86 4.68 -3.31
C LYS A 553 -28.20 3.94 -3.30
N LEU A 554 -28.15 2.65 -3.00
CA LEU A 554 -29.35 1.83 -2.80
C LEU A 554 -29.88 1.97 -1.37
N LYS A 555 -31.18 2.16 -1.21
CA LYS A 555 -31.88 2.09 0.08
C LYS A 555 -32.28 0.63 0.34
N VAL A 556 -31.97 0.07 1.50
CA VAL A 556 -32.28 -1.33 1.82
C VAL A 556 -33.20 -1.39 3.04
N ALA A 557 -34.31 -2.10 2.92
CA ALA A 557 -35.30 -2.22 3.99
C ALA A 557 -34.69 -2.87 5.24
N GLY A 558 -34.96 -2.30 6.42
CA GLY A 558 -34.46 -2.80 7.71
C GLY A 558 -33.01 -2.47 8.01
N VAL A 559 -32.27 -1.85 7.09
CA VAL A 559 -30.92 -1.33 7.33
C VAL A 559 -31.02 0.13 7.72
N VAL A 560 -30.87 0.42 9.01
CA VAL A 560 -30.64 1.80 9.48
C VAL A 560 -29.16 2.10 9.25
N PRO A 561 -28.78 3.14 8.48
CA PRO A 561 -27.40 3.56 8.39
C PRO A 561 -26.85 3.81 9.79
N GLU A 562 -25.72 3.20 10.15
CA GLU A 562 -25.09 3.44 11.45
C GLU A 562 -24.80 4.94 11.57
N ALA A 563 -25.16 5.54 12.70
CA ALA A 563 -24.95 6.97 12.91
C ALA A 563 -23.44 7.29 12.79
N GLY A 564 -23.08 8.14 11.83
CA GLY A 564 -21.68 8.48 11.55
C GLY A 564 -20.89 7.45 10.74
N SER A 565 -21.55 6.43 10.15
CA SER A 565 -20.92 5.53 9.16
C SER A 565 -20.88 6.11 7.75
N GLU A 566 -21.61 7.21 7.52
CA GLU A 566 -21.69 7.91 6.24
C GLU A 566 -21.71 9.44 6.42
N GLY A 567 -21.64 10.18 5.31
CA GLY A 567 -21.67 11.65 5.28
C GLY A 567 -20.46 12.30 5.93
N LEU A 568 -20.59 13.60 6.25
CA LEU A 568 -19.51 14.41 6.81
C LEU A 568 -18.96 13.82 8.10
N LEU A 569 -19.80 13.25 8.98
CA LEU A 569 -19.35 12.56 10.20
C LEU A 569 -18.35 11.45 9.90
N TYR A 570 -18.63 10.61 8.91
CA TYR A 570 -17.71 9.54 8.53
C TYR A 570 -16.47 10.11 7.85
N GLU A 571 -16.63 10.97 6.87
CA GLU A 571 -15.52 11.57 6.13
C GLU A 571 -14.54 12.28 7.05
N TRP A 572 -15.06 13.06 8.01
CA TRP A 572 -14.27 13.91 8.90
C TRP A 572 -13.92 13.27 10.25
N ARG A 573 -14.37 12.04 10.54
CA ARG A 573 -13.99 11.31 11.78
C ARG A 573 -12.49 11.16 12.01
N LYS A 574 -11.69 11.33 10.95
CA LYS A 574 -10.22 11.26 11.05
C LYS A 574 -9.53 12.58 11.34
N MET A 575 -10.25 13.69 11.26
CA MET A 575 -9.73 15.01 11.60
C MET A 575 -9.19 15.05 13.05
N PRO A 576 -7.95 15.52 13.26
CA PRO A 576 -7.42 15.78 14.59
C PRO A 576 -8.00 17.06 15.21
N LEU A 577 -9.31 17.03 15.51
CA LEU A 577 -10.07 18.19 16.00
C LEU A 577 -9.51 18.77 17.32
N LEU A 578 -8.83 17.97 18.14
CA LEU A 578 -8.17 18.40 19.37
C LEU A 578 -6.78 17.78 19.49
N SER A 579 -5.82 18.58 19.97
CA SER A 579 -4.49 18.12 20.36
C SER A 579 -4.54 16.96 21.35
N THR A 580 -3.47 16.16 21.42
CA THR A 580 -3.44 14.86 22.11
C THR A 580 -3.66 14.94 23.61
N GLN A 581 -3.24 16.02 24.25
CA GLN A 581 -3.36 16.22 25.70
C GLN A 581 -4.77 16.57 26.18
N PHE A 582 -5.66 17.02 25.30
CA PHE A 582 -7.03 17.40 25.66
C PHE A 582 -7.96 16.18 25.55
N ARG A 583 -7.92 15.32 26.58
CA ARG A 583 -8.72 14.09 26.65
C ARG A 583 -9.53 14.05 27.94
N GLU A 584 -10.38 13.03 28.06
CA GLU A 584 -11.04 12.73 29.33
C GLU A 584 -10.00 12.54 30.43
N ASN A 585 -10.36 12.92 31.66
CA ASN A 585 -9.52 12.89 32.84
C ASN A 585 -8.27 13.80 32.80
N ALA A 586 -8.15 14.72 31.84
CA ALA A 586 -6.98 15.60 31.77
C ALA A 586 -6.79 16.46 33.02
N VAL A 587 -5.53 16.70 33.39
CA VAL A 587 -5.13 17.75 34.32
C VAL A 587 -4.56 18.90 33.49
N LEU A 588 -5.11 20.10 33.63
CA LEU A 588 -4.64 21.29 32.91
C LEU A 588 -3.97 22.28 33.89
N GLN A 589 -2.98 23.03 33.41
CA GLN A 589 -2.17 23.92 34.23
C GLN A 589 -3.02 25.02 34.87
N ALA A 590 -3.04 25.04 36.20
CA ALA A 590 -3.68 26.08 36.99
C ALA A 590 -2.84 27.37 37.00
N ASP A 591 -3.47 28.48 37.38
CA ASP A 591 -2.87 29.81 37.57
C ASP A 591 -2.22 30.42 36.31
N GLN A 592 -2.39 29.80 35.13
CA GLN A 592 -1.90 30.31 33.83
C GLN A 592 -3.02 30.25 32.77
N PRO A 593 -2.98 31.10 31.73
CA PRO A 593 -3.92 31.02 30.61
C PRO A 593 -3.79 29.68 29.87
N ILE A 594 -4.90 29.03 29.54
CA ILE A 594 -4.87 27.72 28.86
C ILE A 594 -5.22 27.90 27.39
N THR A 595 -4.30 27.56 26.49
CA THR A 595 -4.56 27.54 25.05
C THR A 595 -5.01 26.16 24.62
N PHE A 596 -6.21 26.04 24.07
CA PHE A 596 -6.71 24.86 23.37
C PHE A 596 -6.46 24.98 21.88
N TRP A 597 -6.14 23.86 21.23
CA TRP A 597 -5.92 23.83 19.79
C TRP A 597 -6.21 22.48 19.16
N GLY A 598 -6.39 22.50 17.84
CA GLY A 598 -6.55 21.32 17.00
C GLY A 598 -6.45 21.65 15.52
N SER A 599 -6.43 20.61 14.69
CA SER A 599 -6.36 20.76 13.24
C SER A 599 -7.64 21.35 12.68
N VAL A 600 -7.52 22.15 11.62
CA VAL A 600 -8.65 22.48 10.73
C VAL A 600 -8.64 21.65 9.44
N LEU A 601 -7.63 20.77 9.30
CA LEU A 601 -7.44 19.89 8.17
C LEU A 601 -7.81 18.45 8.54
N HIS A 602 -8.29 17.70 7.55
CA HIS A 602 -8.40 16.26 7.64
C HIS A 602 -7.01 15.60 7.82
N ASP A 603 -6.95 14.36 8.35
CA ASP A 603 -5.71 13.56 8.53
C ASP A 603 -4.92 13.28 7.23
N TYR A 604 -5.49 13.65 6.08
CA TYR A 604 -4.85 13.55 4.76
C TYR A 604 -4.34 14.91 4.26
N GLY A 605 -4.42 15.96 5.08
CA GLY A 605 -4.03 17.33 4.71
C GLY A 605 -5.04 18.06 3.84
N VAL A 606 -6.30 17.59 3.80
CA VAL A 606 -7.37 18.15 2.96
C VAL A 606 -8.18 19.18 3.77
N GLU A 607 -8.47 20.32 3.15
CA GLU A 607 -9.38 21.36 3.66
C GLU A 607 -10.85 21.00 3.37
N ALA A 608 -11.77 21.53 4.16
CA ALA A 608 -13.19 21.33 3.92
C ALA A 608 -13.64 22.12 2.70
N GLU A 609 -14.44 21.48 1.84
CA GLU A 609 -15.20 22.19 0.81
C GLU A 609 -16.46 22.75 1.48
N GLY A 610 -16.65 24.08 1.43
CA GLY A 610 -17.78 24.78 2.07
C GLY A 610 -17.39 25.66 3.26
N GLU A 611 -18.40 26.22 3.94
CA GLU A 611 -18.23 27.08 5.12
C GLU A 611 -17.96 26.25 6.38
N ALA A 612 -16.67 26.11 6.72
CA ALA A 612 -16.24 25.40 7.91
C ALA A 612 -16.22 26.27 9.18
N VAL A 613 -16.76 25.73 10.28
CA VAL A 613 -16.85 26.41 11.58
C VAL A 613 -16.47 25.48 12.73
N ILE A 614 -15.74 26.01 13.72
CA ILE A 614 -15.46 25.33 14.98
C ILE A 614 -16.28 25.97 16.10
N GLU A 615 -17.00 25.14 16.85
CA GLU A 615 -17.66 25.55 18.08
C GLU A 615 -16.91 24.97 19.28
N PHE A 616 -16.48 25.84 20.18
CA PHE A 616 -15.72 25.50 21.38
C PHE A 616 -16.51 25.87 22.63
N SER A 617 -16.52 24.99 23.63
CA SER A 617 -17.08 25.26 24.96
C SER A 617 -16.23 24.66 26.08
N PHE A 618 -15.79 25.46 27.03
CA PHE A 618 -15.08 25.00 28.24
C PHE A 618 -15.27 26.00 29.39
N ALA A 619 -15.59 25.50 30.60
CA ALA A 619 -15.73 26.33 31.81
C ALA A 619 -16.60 27.59 31.62
N GLY A 620 -17.74 27.45 30.94
CA GLY A 620 -18.67 28.55 30.66
C GLY A 620 -18.29 29.43 29.46
N ILE A 621 -17.07 29.30 28.92
CA ILE A 621 -16.61 30.06 27.75
C ILE A 621 -17.05 29.33 26.49
N LYS A 622 -17.80 30.03 25.63
CA LYS A 622 -18.22 29.55 24.31
C LYS A 622 -17.60 30.42 23.20
N LYS A 623 -17.11 29.79 22.14
CA LYS A 623 -16.57 30.46 20.95
C LYS A 623 -17.05 29.77 19.68
N ARG A 624 -17.37 30.57 18.66
CA ARG A 624 -17.67 30.11 17.30
C ARG A 624 -16.62 30.71 16.37
N ILE A 625 -15.87 29.85 15.68
CA ILE A 625 -14.65 30.21 14.96
C ILE A 625 -14.81 29.85 13.48
N PRO A 626 -14.96 30.83 12.58
CA PRO A 626 -14.91 30.58 11.15
C PRO A 626 -13.51 30.13 10.72
N VAL A 627 -13.44 29.01 9.99
CA VAL A 627 -12.20 28.48 9.42
C VAL A 627 -11.93 29.14 8.08
N LYS A 628 -11.41 30.37 8.14
CA LYS A 628 -11.02 31.16 6.97
C LYS A 628 -9.66 31.80 7.16
N ALA A 629 -8.95 32.06 6.05
CA ALA A 629 -7.67 32.76 6.10
C ALA A 629 -7.83 34.14 6.76
N GLY A 630 -6.84 34.52 7.59
CA GLY A 630 -6.88 35.79 8.35
C GLY A 630 -7.82 35.81 9.56
N SER A 631 -8.52 34.71 9.86
CA SER A 631 -9.30 34.60 11.11
C SER A 631 -8.37 34.66 12.33
N PRO A 632 -8.67 35.47 13.36
CA PRO A 632 -7.76 35.69 14.50
C PRO A 632 -7.51 34.43 15.35
N HIS A 633 -8.34 33.41 15.17
CA HIS A 633 -8.24 32.12 15.86
C HIS A 633 -7.65 31.02 14.99
N ILE A 634 -7.24 31.32 13.75
CA ILE A 634 -6.61 30.36 12.84
C ILE A 634 -5.12 30.69 12.74
N TYR A 635 -4.30 29.74 13.16
CA TYR A 635 -2.85 29.85 13.22
C TYR A 635 -2.19 29.02 12.12
N GLU A 636 -1.26 29.63 11.40
CA GLU A 636 -0.44 28.94 10.41
C GLU A 636 0.79 28.30 11.08
N ILE A 637 0.90 26.99 10.97
CA ILE A 637 2.06 26.23 11.45
C ILE A 637 3.19 26.42 10.44
N ALA A 638 4.39 26.72 10.96
CA ALA A 638 5.58 26.90 10.14
C ALA A 638 5.88 25.64 9.29
N PRO A 639 6.32 25.81 8.03
CA PRO A 639 6.76 24.71 7.18
C PRO A 639 7.86 23.90 7.85
N GLY A 640 7.74 22.57 7.78
CA GLY A 640 8.65 21.66 8.47
C GLY A 640 8.32 21.42 9.95
N ASP A 641 7.37 22.16 10.54
CA ASP A 641 6.83 21.95 11.88
C ASP A 641 5.48 21.20 11.87
N SER A 642 5.15 20.58 10.73
CA SER A 642 4.03 19.67 10.56
C SER A 642 4.39 18.56 9.57
N ARG A 643 3.86 17.36 9.80
CA ARG A 643 3.97 16.23 8.86
C ARG A 643 3.11 16.40 7.60
N TYR A 644 2.12 17.31 7.64
CA TYR A 644 1.27 17.57 6.48
C TYR A 644 2.00 18.48 5.49
N PRO A 645 2.01 18.15 4.20
CA PRO A 645 2.61 19.02 3.19
C PRO A 645 1.87 20.36 3.13
N GLY A 646 2.61 21.47 3.08
CA GLY A 646 2.07 22.83 2.98
C GLY A 646 1.97 23.58 4.32
N ALA A 647 1.28 24.73 4.32
CA ALA A 647 1.02 25.52 5.51
C ALA A 647 -0.11 24.87 6.32
N ALA A 648 0.24 23.92 7.20
CA ALA A 648 -0.74 23.31 8.08
C ALA A 648 -1.38 24.38 8.98
N LYS A 649 -2.70 24.39 9.09
CA LYS A 649 -3.45 25.36 9.90
C LYS A 649 -4.00 24.68 11.15
N GLU A 650 -4.07 25.43 12.24
CA GLU A 650 -4.69 24.99 13.49
C GLU A 650 -5.59 26.07 14.06
N TRP A 651 -6.68 25.66 14.70
CA TRP A 651 -7.51 26.59 15.44
C TRP A 651 -6.96 26.75 16.86
N ARG A 652 -7.11 27.94 17.46
CA ARG A 652 -6.68 28.20 18.84
C ARG A 652 -7.71 29.02 19.62
N VAL A 653 -7.95 28.62 20.87
CA VAL A 653 -8.70 29.39 21.87
C VAL A 653 -7.91 29.44 23.16
N THR A 654 -7.57 30.63 23.64
CA THR A 654 -6.96 30.83 24.95
C THR A 654 -8.03 31.25 25.95
N VAL A 655 -8.15 30.50 27.06
CA VAL A 655 -9.03 30.84 28.18
C VAL A 655 -8.23 31.46 29.33
N PRO A 656 -8.85 32.33 30.16
CA PRO A 656 -8.17 32.95 31.29
C PRO A 656 -7.64 31.94 32.32
N PRO A 657 -6.68 32.34 33.18
CA PRO A 657 -6.19 31.51 34.28
C PRO A 657 -7.31 31.01 35.19
N MET A 658 -7.23 29.75 35.60
CA MET A 658 -8.14 29.13 36.58
C MET A 658 -7.35 28.65 37.80
N LYS A 659 -7.95 28.75 38.99
CA LYS A 659 -7.36 28.22 40.21
C LYS A 659 -7.32 26.69 40.20
N ALA A 660 -6.35 26.13 40.92
CA ALA A 660 -6.27 24.70 41.14
C ALA A 660 -7.56 24.21 41.80
N SER A 661 -8.14 23.13 41.29
CA SER A 661 -9.43 22.61 41.72
C SER A 661 -9.62 21.17 41.29
N THR A 662 -10.22 20.37 42.17
CA THR A 662 -10.67 18.99 41.91
C THR A 662 -12.07 18.94 41.27
N GLU A 663 -12.75 20.09 41.13
CA GLU A 663 -14.06 20.17 40.51
C GLU A 663 -13.97 19.81 39.01
N PRO A 664 -14.71 18.78 38.56
CA PRO A 664 -14.62 18.30 37.19
C PRO A 664 -15.22 19.29 36.20
N LYS A 665 -14.52 19.52 35.08
CA LYS A 665 -14.95 20.36 33.96
C LYS A 665 -15.10 19.54 32.69
N THR A 666 -15.95 20.02 31.78
CA THR A 666 -16.19 19.39 30.47
C THR A 666 -15.77 20.33 29.34
N LEU A 667 -14.96 19.81 28.40
CA LEU A 667 -14.59 20.45 27.15
C LEU A 667 -15.44 19.85 26.03
N THR A 668 -16.07 20.70 25.21
CA THR A 668 -16.77 20.29 24.00
C THR A 668 -16.23 21.06 22.81
N VAL A 669 -15.92 20.34 21.72
CA VAL A 669 -15.52 20.93 20.43
C VAL A 669 -16.30 20.26 19.32
N ARG A 670 -16.93 21.07 18.46
CA ARG A 670 -17.63 20.64 17.25
C ARG A 670 -16.99 21.26 16.02
N PHE A 671 -17.01 20.51 14.94
CA PHE A 671 -16.64 20.96 13.60
C PHE A 671 -17.86 20.83 12.70
N LEU A 672 -18.25 21.94 12.10
CA LEU A 672 -19.40 22.07 11.21
C LEU A 672 -18.91 22.41 9.80
N ILE A 673 -19.55 21.87 8.77
CA ILE A 673 -19.37 22.29 7.37
C ILE A 673 -20.76 22.62 6.84
N ASP A 674 -20.94 23.84 6.33
CA ASP A 674 -22.23 24.37 5.86
C ASP A 674 -23.37 24.22 6.89
N GLY A 675 -23.02 24.28 8.18
CA GLY A 675 -23.95 24.13 9.30
C GLY A 675 -24.22 22.69 9.74
N GLU A 676 -23.77 21.68 9.00
CA GLU A 676 -23.91 20.27 9.35
C GLU A 676 -22.75 19.76 10.21
N LEU A 677 -23.03 18.86 11.16
CA LEU A 677 -22.00 18.27 12.03
C LEU A 677 -21.07 17.33 11.26
N ALA A 678 -19.81 17.72 11.14
CA ALA A 678 -18.75 16.94 10.52
C ALA A 678 -17.88 16.21 11.56
N HIS A 679 -17.64 16.78 12.74
CA HIS A 679 -16.94 16.07 13.82
C HIS A 679 -17.25 16.64 15.21
N GLU A 680 -17.18 15.82 16.27
CA GLU A 680 -17.35 16.24 17.67
C GLU A 680 -16.36 15.54 18.61
N ARG A 681 -15.94 16.28 19.64
CA ARG A 681 -15.21 15.77 20.81
C ARG A 681 -15.80 16.34 22.09
N ILE A 682 -16.12 15.46 23.03
CA ILE A 682 -16.53 15.79 24.39
C ILE A 682 -15.52 15.13 25.33
N CYS A 683 -14.84 15.93 26.15
CA CYS A 683 -13.85 15.46 27.13
C CYS A 683 -14.31 15.83 28.54
N ARG A 684 -14.54 14.82 29.38
CA ARG A 684 -15.10 14.95 30.73
C ARG A 684 -14.03 14.82 31.81
N ASN A 685 -14.40 15.19 33.04
CA ASN A 685 -13.57 15.03 34.25
C ASN A 685 -12.20 15.73 34.16
N ILE A 686 -12.15 16.89 33.51
CA ILE A 686 -10.94 17.71 33.43
C ILE A 686 -10.80 18.50 34.73
N VAL A 687 -9.63 18.44 35.38
CA VAL A 687 -9.34 19.15 36.64
C VAL A 687 -8.18 20.13 36.47
N MET A 688 -8.08 21.14 37.35
CA MET A 688 -7.04 22.18 37.28
C MET A 688 -5.95 21.89 38.31
N GLY A 689 -4.70 21.79 37.88
CA GLY A 689 -3.58 21.38 38.71
C GLY A 689 -2.22 21.85 38.21
N ASP A 690 -1.14 21.43 38.85
CA ASP A 690 0.21 21.69 38.35
C ASP A 690 0.62 20.60 37.35
N VAL A 691 0.96 21.02 36.12
CA VAL A 691 1.29 20.10 35.03
C VAL A 691 2.79 20.10 34.77
N TRP A 692 3.36 18.91 34.77
CA TRP A 692 4.79 18.65 34.55
C TRP A 692 4.99 17.82 33.29
N PHE A 693 6.03 18.13 32.54
CA PHE A 693 6.49 17.30 31.43
C PHE A 693 7.74 16.53 31.84
N VAL A 694 7.70 15.21 31.77
CA VAL A 694 8.79 14.33 32.22
C VAL A 694 9.24 13.45 31.05
N ALA A 695 10.46 13.66 30.58
CA ALA A 695 11.12 12.79 29.61
C ALA A 695 12.17 11.93 30.32
N SER A 696 12.17 10.61 30.07
CA SER A 696 13.11 9.70 30.73
C SER A 696 13.60 8.58 29.82
N HIS A 697 14.69 7.91 30.20
CA HIS A 697 15.19 6.68 29.58
C HIS A 697 14.30 5.43 29.87
N PRO A 698 14.45 4.29 29.16
CA PRO A 698 13.57 3.11 29.29
C PRO A 698 13.70 2.30 30.59
N GLY A 699 14.61 2.63 31.50
CA GLY A 699 14.83 1.87 32.74
C GLY A 699 13.72 2.01 33.77
N ASP A 700 13.69 1.06 34.71
CA ASP A 700 12.85 1.15 35.91
C ASP A 700 13.63 1.89 37.01
N PHE A 701 12.95 2.77 37.72
CA PHE A 701 13.55 3.61 38.76
C PHE A 701 13.42 2.93 40.12
N LYS A 702 14.46 3.04 40.95
CA LYS A 702 14.52 2.39 42.27
C LYS A 702 14.03 3.35 43.35
N GLU A 703 13.68 2.79 44.51
CA GLU A 703 13.41 3.54 45.75
C GLU A 703 12.32 4.61 45.58
N LEU A 704 11.27 4.28 44.82
CA LEU A 704 10.14 5.17 44.60
C LEU A 704 9.36 5.35 45.91
N PRO A 705 9.28 6.58 46.47
CA PRO A 705 8.54 6.80 47.71
C PRO A 705 7.05 6.59 47.49
N ASP A 706 6.43 5.89 48.44
CA ASP A 706 4.97 5.80 48.52
C ASP A 706 4.46 6.91 49.45
N VAL A 707 3.69 7.83 48.88
CA VAL A 707 3.17 9.02 49.58
C VAL A 707 1.67 9.08 49.32
N GLU A 708 0.88 8.97 50.39
CA GLU A 708 -0.57 9.12 50.29
C GLU A 708 -0.96 10.59 50.04
N VAL A 709 -1.87 10.80 49.10
CA VAL A 709 -2.37 12.13 48.73
C VAL A 709 -3.88 12.13 48.56
N ARG A 710 -4.51 13.27 48.87
CA ARG A 710 -5.97 13.46 48.80
C ARG A 710 -6.44 14.13 47.52
N THR A 711 -5.51 14.54 46.67
CA THR A 711 -5.78 15.18 45.37
C THR A 711 -5.44 14.24 44.23
N PRO A 712 -6.13 14.35 43.06
CA PRO A 712 -5.82 13.51 41.92
C PRO A 712 -4.39 13.73 41.40
N VAL A 713 -3.66 12.62 41.25
CA VAL A 713 -2.36 12.58 40.57
C VAL A 713 -2.53 11.70 39.34
N ARG A 714 -2.49 12.32 38.16
CA ARG A 714 -2.74 11.66 36.88
C ARG A 714 -1.53 11.74 35.98
N MET A 715 -1.31 10.69 35.21
CA MET A 715 -0.30 10.66 34.16
C MET A 715 -0.92 10.54 32.78
N MET A 716 -0.22 11.09 31.80
CA MET A 716 -0.48 10.88 30.39
C MET A 716 0.73 10.18 29.79
N THR A 717 0.52 8.96 29.30
CA THR A 717 1.54 8.17 28.62
C THR A 717 1.19 8.01 27.14
N ARG A 718 2.18 7.60 26.34
CA ARG A 718 1.91 7.11 24.98
C ARG A 718 1.43 5.66 25.04
N LYS A 719 0.46 5.30 24.20
CA LYS A 719 -0.02 3.93 23.97
C LYS A 719 0.57 3.27 22.72
N ALA A 720 1.27 4.04 21.89
CA ALA A 720 1.78 3.54 20.62
C ALA A 720 3.28 3.26 20.65
N LYS A 721 3.67 2.33 19.77
CA LYS A 721 4.98 1.66 19.77
C LYS A 721 6.07 2.42 19.00
N ARG A 722 5.70 3.49 18.29
CA ARG A 722 6.63 4.41 17.62
C ARG A 722 7.11 5.46 18.62
N PHE A 723 8.38 5.89 18.58
CA PHE A 723 8.90 6.98 19.43
C PHE A 723 9.89 7.89 18.69
N SER A 724 10.09 7.69 17.38
CA SER A 724 10.86 8.58 16.52
C SER A 724 10.18 8.77 15.15
N HIS A 725 10.34 9.95 14.54
CA HIS A 725 9.92 10.25 13.17
C HIS A 725 10.75 11.40 12.60
N PRO A 726 11.17 11.36 11.32
CA PRO A 726 11.85 12.48 10.66
C PRO A 726 11.03 13.78 10.50
N THR A 727 9.72 13.77 10.78
CA THR A 727 8.84 14.94 10.62
C THR A 727 8.03 15.21 11.88
N PRO A 728 7.88 16.48 12.32
CA PRO A 728 7.09 16.82 13.49
C PRO A 728 5.62 16.41 13.40
N SER A 729 5.13 15.79 14.46
CA SER A 729 3.76 15.35 14.60
C SER A 729 3.01 16.29 15.53
N ARG A 730 2.19 17.17 14.96
CA ARG A 730 1.47 18.20 15.72
C ARG A 730 0.33 17.66 16.58
N TYR A 731 -0.30 16.56 16.17
CA TYR A 731 -1.53 16.03 16.81
C TYR A 731 -1.45 14.52 17.10
N THR A 732 -0.25 13.95 17.21
CA THR A 732 -0.11 12.51 17.38
C THR A 732 1.07 12.18 18.28
N VAL A 733 0.81 11.60 19.45
CA VAL A 733 1.85 10.97 20.28
C VAL A 733 1.71 9.46 20.14
N CYS A 734 2.03 9.07 18.90
CA CYS A 734 2.32 7.73 18.38
C CYS A 734 1.08 6.96 17.81
N VAL A 735 1.12 6.45 16.57
CA VAL A 735 -0.08 5.95 15.84
C VAL A 735 -0.43 4.46 16.06
N SER A 736 -1.74 4.16 16.06
CA SER A 736 -2.34 2.98 15.41
C SER A 736 -3.05 3.44 14.12
N ARG A 737 -3.01 2.66 13.04
CA ARG A 737 -3.75 2.95 11.78
C ARG A 737 -5.26 2.66 11.89
N THR A 738 -5.74 2.21 13.05
CA THR A 738 -7.14 1.89 13.28
C THR A 738 -7.91 3.09 13.84
N PRO A 739 -9.17 3.31 13.44
CA PRO A 739 -10.00 4.42 13.92
C PRO A 739 -10.14 4.50 15.46
N LEU A 740 -10.06 3.36 16.15
CA LEU A 740 -10.30 3.23 17.59
C LEU A 740 -9.17 3.80 18.48
N ASN A 741 -7.93 3.90 17.97
CA ASN A 741 -6.74 4.22 18.79
C ASN A 741 -5.90 5.38 18.23
N ARG A 742 -6.50 6.29 17.45
CA ARG A 742 -5.77 7.30 16.65
C ARG A 742 -4.87 8.23 17.47
N PHE A 743 -5.26 8.59 18.69
CA PHE A 743 -4.51 9.53 19.53
C PHE A 743 -3.63 8.87 20.59
N ALA A 744 -3.66 7.54 20.67
CA ALA A 744 -2.84 6.66 21.51
C ALA A 744 -2.30 7.31 22.81
N SER A 745 -3.15 8.01 23.54
CA SER A 745 -2.80 8.63 24.81
C SER A 745 -4.10 8.91 25.55
N VAL A 746 -4.05 8.68 26.86
CA VAL A 746 -5.15 8.91 27.80
C VAL A 746 -4.55 9.50 29.05
N TRP A 747 -5.36 10.19 29.83
CA TRP A 747 -5.03 10.49 31.22
C TRP A 747 -5.59 9.38 32.10
N GLU A 748 -4.73 8.82 32.92
CA GLU A 748 -5.03 7.77 33.89
C GLU A 748 -4.37 8.10 35.22
N ASP A 749 -4.74 7.40 36.29
CA ASP A 749 -4.06 7.57 37.58
C ASP A 749 -2.58 7.21 37.43
N ALA A 750 -1.71 8.00 38.04
CA ALA A 750 -0.28 7.85 37.88
C ALA A 750 0.22 6.54 38.51
N THR A 751 1.17 5.88 37.85
CA THR A 751 1.91 4.72 38.37
C THR A 751 3.42 5.00 38.34
N ASP A 752 4.21 4.16 39.03
CA ASP A 752 5.67 4.16 38.97
C ASP A 752 6.32 5.55 39.22
N LEU A 753 7.29 5.96 38.39
CA LEU A 753 7.97 7.24 38.50
C LEU A 753 6.98 8.44 38.49
N PRO A 754 6.01 8.54 37.56
CA PRO A 754 4.97 9.55 37.65
C PRO A 754 4.21 9.58 38.99
N ALA A 755 3.86 8.42 39.57
CA ALA A 755 3.19 8.39 40.87
C ALA A 755 4.08 8.97 41.97
N ALA A 756 5.34 8.52 42.04
CA ALA A 756 6.29 9.00 43.05
C ALA A 756 6.49 10.51 43.00
N LEU A 757 6.75 11.06 41.80
CA LEU A 757 6.95 12.51 41.62
C LEU A 757 5.66 13.27 41.91
N GLY A 758 4.54 12.80 41.36
CA GLY A 758 3.25 13.47 41.45
C GLY A 758 2.71 13.49 42.87
N ASN A 759 2.79 12.37 43.59
CA ASN A 759 2.36 12.26 44.98
C ASN A 759 3.24 13.12 45.89
N PHE A 760 4.55 13.13 45.68
CA PHE A 760 5.46 13.98 46.43
C PHE A 760 5.12 15.48 46.29
N ILE A 761 4.87 15.93 45.05
CA ILE A 761 4.49 17.32 44.77
C ILE A 761 3.08 17.61 45.32
N ALA A 762 2.14 16.70 45.15
CA ALA A 762 0.77 16.83 45.65
C ALA A 762 0.71 16.93 47.18
N ALA A 763 1.49 16.11 47.90
CA ALA A 763 1.56 16.14 49.36
C ALA A 763 2.06 17.49 49.89
N LYS A 764 3.01 18.13 49.19
CA LYS A 764 3.54 19.45 49.55
C LYS A 764 2.61 20.60 49.17
N THR A 765 1.95 20.51 48.01
CA THR A 765 1.19 21.64 47.44
C THR A 765 -0.30 21.58 47.76
N GLY A 766 -0.84 20.40 48.09
CA GLY A 766 -2.27 20.15 48.21
C GLY A 766 -3.05 20.31 46.89
N ARG A 767 -2.37 20.27 45.74
CA ARG A 767 -2.97 20.51 44.41
C ARG A 767 -3.11 19.21 43.62
N PRO A 768 -4.04 19.12 42.65
CA PRO A 768 -4.01 18.06 41.63
C PRO A 768 -2.73 18.16 40.80
N ILE A 769 -2.16 17.02 40.41
CA ILE A 769 -0.92 16.97 39.63
C ILE A 769 -1.13 16.19 38.34
N GLY A 770 -0.66 16.76 37.24
CA GLY A 770 -0.66 16.12 35.93
C GLY A 770 0.76 15.88 35.43
N ILE A 771 1.10 14.65 35.05
CA ILE A 771 2.41 14.33 34.49
C ILE A 771 2.27 13.84 33.05
N ILE A 772 2.77 14.62 32.10
CA ILE A 772 2.96 14.17 30.71
C ILE A 772 4.27 13.39 30.65
N TYR A 773 4.17 12.06 30.61
CA TYR A 773 5.32 11.16 30.77
C TYR A 773 5.77 10.50 29.46
N MET A 774 7.01 10.78 29.05
CA MET A 774 7.61 10.41 27.77
C MET A 774 8.89 9.59 27.95
N LYS A 775 8.74 8.26 28.07
CA LYS A 775 9.85 7.30 28.25
C LYS A 775 10.52 6.90 26.91
N SER A 776 11.81 7.12 26.64
CA SER A 776 12.48 6.65 25.40
C SER A 776 12.61 5.11 25.36
N GLY A 777 12.64 4.48 24.17
CA GLY A 777 12.88 3.04 23.98
C GLY A 777 12.00 2.30 22.94
N MET A 778 12.59 1.34 22.21
CA MET A 778 12.01 0.32 21.28
C MET A 778 11.54 -1.02 21.91
N THR A 779 10.25 -1.33 22.02
CA THR A 779 9.89 -2.78 22.08
C THR A 779 10.06 -3.37 20.67
N SER A 780 10.61 -4.58 20.51
CA SER A 780 10.78 -5.23 19.20
C SER A 780 9.43 -5.40 18.49
N MET A 781 9.08 -4.45 17.63
CA MET A 781 7.85 -4.45 16.81
C MET A 781 6.54 -4.76 17.59
N GLY A 782 6.54 -4.56 18.90
CA GLY A 782 5.39 -4.82 19.74
C GLY A 782 5.11 -6.24 20.19
N ARG A 783 6.08 -7.16 20.16
CA ARG A 783 6.04 -8.43 20.92
C ARG A 783 7.46 -8.79 21.37
N GLY A 784 7.71 -8.90 22.68
CA GLY A 784 8.99 -9.39 23.23
C GLY A 784 9.90 -8.34 23.89
N VAL A 785 11.05 -8.83 24.38
CA VAL A 785 12.04 -8.30 25.34
C VAL A 785 12.35 -6.77 25.24
N PRO A 786 12.64 -6.08 26.36
CA PRO A 786 12.73 -4.61 26.43
C PRO A 786 13.82 -3.97 25.54
N PRO A 787 13.64 -2.69 25.15
CA PRO A 787 14.55 -1.98 24.27
C PRO A 787 15.97 -1.75 24.73
N LYS A 788 16.88 -1.76 23.75
CA LYS A 788 18.03 -0.86 23.71
C LYS A 788 17.52 0.59 23.53
N ASP A 789 17.95 1.52 24.38
CA ASP A 789 17.73 2.95 24.15
C ASP A 789 18.63 3.41 23.00
N LEU A 790 18.01 3.97 21.96
CA LEU A 790 18.70 4.56 20.80
C LEU A 790 18.54 6.09 20.75
N SER A 791 17.95 6.69 21.78
CA SER A 791 17.70 8.13 21.83
C SER A 791 18.93 8.88 22.34
N THR A 792 19.68 9.47 21.41
CA THR A 792 20.76 10.40 21.72
C THR A 792 20.19 11.77 22.09
N LEU A 793 20.97 12.60 22.77
CA LEU A 793 20.53 13.92 23.20
C LEU A 793 20.06 14.81 22.03
N LYS A 794 20.78 14.77 20.90
CA LYS A 794 20.41 15.46 19.64
C LYS A 794 19.04 15.07 19.08
N SER A 795 18.52 13.88 19.39
CA SER A 795 17.20 13.42 18.92
C SER A 795 16.03 14.16 19.60
N TRP A 796 16.29 14.80 20.74
CA TRP A 796 15.32 15.57 21.54
C TRP A 796 15.38 17.08 21.29
N VAL A 797 16.39 17.55 20.55
CA VAL A 797 16.54 18.96 20.19
C VAL A 797 15.73 19.24 18.93
N PRO A 798 14.85 20.26 18.88
CA PRO A 798 14.15 20.67 17.66
C PRO A 798 15.13 21.12 16.58
N VAL A 799 14.79 20.90 15.29
CA VAL A 799 15.73 21.16 14.17
C VAL A 799 16.31 22.58 14.20
N ASN A 800 15.48 23.60 14.39
CA ASN A 800 15.93 25.00 14.37
C ASN A 800 16.89 25.35 15.52
N ASN A 801 16.95 24.54 16.56
CA ASN A 801 17.81 24.72 17.73
C ASN A 801 19.07 23.85 17.69
N LEU A 802 19.20 22.95 16.71
CA LEU A 802 20.44 22.19 16.51
C LEU A 802 21.63 23.11 16.23
N LYS A 803 21.41 24.22 15.51
CA LYS A 803 22.46 25.22 15.22
C LYS A 803 23.02 25.91 16.47
N ASP A 804 22.33 25.83 17.60
CA ASP A 804 22.72 26.48 18.85
C ASP A 804 23.80 25.68 19.61
N ALA A 805 24.12 24.46 19.15
CA ALA A 805 25.22 23.64 19.64
C ALA A 805 26.24 23.39 18.51
N PRO A 806 27.52 23.76 18.67
CA PRO A 806 28.57 23.56 17.66
C PRO A 806 28.62 22.14 17.06
N SER A 807 28.50 21.10 17.90
CA SER A 807 28.53 19.71 17.42
C SER A 807 27.32 19.27 16.61
N LEU A 808 26.23 20.03 16.61
CA LEU A 808 24.97 19.70 15.94
C LEU A 808 24.74 20.56 14.68
N VAL A 809 25.68 21.43 14.31
CA VAL A 809 25.57 22.28 13.10
C VAL A 809 25.51 21.43 11.82
N ALA A 810 26.21 20.29 11.77
CA ALA A 810 26.14 19.38 10.63
C ALA A 810 24.74 18.76 10.49
N ASP A 811 24.18 18.24 11.59
CA ASP A 811 22.81 17.73 11.66
C ASP A 811 21.78 18.80 11.28
N TYR A 812 21.98 20.05 11.73
CA TYR A 812 21.15 21.18 11.33
C TYR A 812 21.15 21.40 9.82
N LYS A 813 22.34 21.50 9.20
CA LYS A 813 22.47 21.76 7.75
C LYS A 813 21.82 20.66 6.93
N ASP A 814 22.00 19.42 7.36
CA ASP A 814 21.44 18.24 6.72
C ASP A 814 19.89 18.25 6.77
N LEU A 815 19.32 18.47 7.95
CA LEU A 815 17.85 18.55 8.11
C LEU A 815 17.26 19.85 7.52
N ALA A 816 18.01 20.94 7.47
CA ALA A 816 17.60 22.19 6.84
C ALA A 816 17.45 22.03 5.32
N ALA A 817 18.17 21.09 4.69
CA ALA A 817 18.11 20.81 3.27
C ALA A 817 16.74 20.32 2.77
N VAL A 818 15.83 19.91 3.68
CA VAL A 818 14.46 19.49 3.37
C VAL A 818 13.39 20.40 3.97
N ARG A 819 13.78 21.56 4.54
CA ARG A 819 12.87 22.54 5.16
C ARG A 819 12.78 23.82 4.32
N PRO A 820 11.61 24.21 3.79
CA PRO A 820 11.49 25.38 2.92
C PRO A 820 11.98 26.69 3.55
N GLY A 821 12.44 27.61 2.70
CA GLY A 821 12.77 28.98 3.09
C GLY A 821 14.18 29.20 3.66
N ASN A 822 15.12 28.28 3.43
CA ASN A 822 16.53 28.50 3.76
C ASN A 822 17.46 28.13 2.58
N PRO A 823 18.72 28.60 2.57
CA PRO A 823 19.66 28.35 1.49
C PRO A 823 20.00 26.86 1.26
N HIS A 824 20.05 26.04 2.31
CA HIS A 824 20.32 24.60 2.19
C HIS A 824 19.20 23.89 1.43
N TYR A 825 17.94 24.25 1.71
CA TYR A 825 16.79 23.75 0.95
C TYR A 825 16.82 24.17 -0.51
N ALA A 826 17.09 25.44 -0.79
CA ALA A 826 17.18 25.93 -2.16
C ALA A 826 18.30 25.22 -2.95
N ALA A 827 19.46 25.00 -2.31
CA ALA A 827 20.56 24.24 -2.91
C ALA A 827 20.17 22.78 -3.19
N ASN A 828 19.52 22.11 -2.24
CA ASN A 828 19.06 20.73 -2.40
C ASN A 828 17.99 20.60 -3.49
N VAL A 829 17.04 21.53 -3.58
CA VAL A 829 16.04 21.55 -4.65
C VAL A 829 16.70 21.74 -6.02
N ARG A 830 17.68 22.63 -6.15
CA ARG A 830 18.40 22.82 -7.42
C ARG A 830 19.25 21.60 -7.79
N HIS A 831 19.90 20.98 -6.81
CA HIS A 831 20.57 19.70 -7.01
C HIS A 831 19.58 18.64 -7.51
N TYR A 832 18.41 18.53 -6.88
CA TYR A 832 17.33 17.63 -7.31
C TYR A 832 16.86 17.89 -8.75
N LEU A 833 16.67 19.16 -9.13
CA LEU A 833 16.34 19.50 -10.52
C LEU A 833 17.48 19.16 -11.49
N GLY A 834 18.73 19.39 -11.10
CA GLY A 834 19.92 19.00 -11.85
C GLY A 834 20.00 17.49 -12.06
N ALA A 835 19.78 16.72 -11.00
CA ALA A 835 19.74 15.25 -11.05
C ALA A 835 18.66 14.73 -12.00
N TRP A 836 17.48 15.36 -12.05
CA TRP A 836 16.48 15.02 -13.06
C TRP A 836 16.91 15.35 -14.49
N ARG A 837 17.57 16.49 -14.71
CA ARG A 837 18.09 16.83 -16.05
C ARG A 837 19.16 15.85 -16.50
N SER A 838 20.11 15.50 -15.63
CA SER A 838 21.12 14.46 -15.88
C SER A 838 20.48 13.09 -16.09
N TYR A 839 19.47 12.73 -15.30
CA TYR A 839 18.74 11.47 -15.49
C TYR A 839 18.14 11.37 -16.89
N TRP A 840 17.51 12.44 -17.39
CA TRP A 840 16.95 12.45 -18.75
C TRP A 840 18.02 12.52 -19.85
N GLY A 841 19.11 13.26 -19.63
CA GLY A 841 20.17 13.45 -20.62
C GLY A 841 21.13 12.28 -20.75
N ASP A 842 21.50 11.65 -19.63
CA ASP A 842 22.59 10.68 -19.58
C ASP A 842 22.08 9.24 -19.65
N TYR A 843 21.04 8.93 -18.86
CA TYR A 843 20.55 7.55 -18.71
C TYR A 843 19.60 7.13 -19.83
N ILE A 844 18.67 8.00 -20.25
CA ILE A 844 17.65 7.60 -21.23
C ILE A 844 18.22 7.27 -22.61
N PRO A 845 19.15 8.04 -23.20
CA PRO A 845 19.72 7.67 -24.48
C PRO A 845 20.37 6.28 -24.46
N GLN A 846 21.05 5.92 -23.37
CA GLN A 846 21.62 4.59 -23.19
C GLN A 846 20.52 3.51 -23.07
N MET A 847 19.47 3.76 -22.29
CA MET A 847 18.35 2.82 -22.17
C MET A 847 17.62 2.60 -23.48
N VAL A 848 17.44 3.66 -24.29
CA VAL A 848 16.84 3.58 -25.63
C VAL A 848 17.73 2.78 -26.58
N ALA A 849 19.03 3.06 -26.58
CA ALA A 849 20.00 2.38 -27.44
C ALA A 849 20.10 0.88 -27.11
N ASN A 850 20.18 0.55 -25.83
CA ASN A 850 20.45 -0.82 -25.37
C ASN A 850 19.18 -1.64 -25.12
N ARG A 851 18.00 -1.01 -25.06
CA ARG A 851 16.72 -1.62 -24.61
C ARG A 851 16.89 -2.38 -23.29
N SER A 852 17.71 -1.85 -22.40
CA SER A 852 18.06 -2.40 -21.08
C SER A 852 18.42 -1.28 -20.11
N VAL A 853 18.49 -1.57 -18.81
CA VAL A 853 19.10 -0.65 -17.83
C VAL A 853 20.63 -0.81 -17.83
N PRO A 854 21.39 0.28 -17.70
CA PRO A 854 22.82 0.22 -17.40
C PRO A 854 23.11 -0.28 -15.97
N ASP A 855 24.13 -1.14 -15.84
CA ASP A 855 24.97 -1.33 -14.64
C ASP A 855 24.27 -1.61 -13.29
N GLY A 856 23.33 -2.57 -13.25
CA GLY A 856 22.79 -3.09 -11.98
C GLY A 856 21.92 -2.10 -11.18
N VAL A 857 21.59 -0.94 -11.75
CA VAL A 857 20.64 0.01 -11.16
C VAL A 857 19.24 -0.60 -11.21
N VAL A 858 18.61 -0.78 -10.05
CA VAL A 858 17.25 -1.30 -9.96
C VAL A 858 16.29 -0.37 -10.69
N TRP A 859 15.55 -0.91 -11.66
CA TRP A 859 14.46 -0.22 -12.35
C TRP A 859 13.48 0.41 -11.35
N GLY A 860 13.26 1.73 -11.46
CA GLY A 860 12.36 2.46 -10.58
C GLY A 860 13.04 3.34 -9.53
N ASN A 861 14.36 3.44 -9.52
CA ASN A 861 15.08 4.45 -8.74
C ASN A 861 15.15 5.77 -9.51
N TYR A 862 14.54 6.80 -8.93
CA TYR A 862 14.49 8.14 -9.48
C TYR A 862 15.12 9.13 -8.52
N PRO A 863 15.59 10.29 -9.01
CA PRO A 863 15.90 11.41 -8.13
C PRO A 863 14.70 11.71 -7.23
N THR A 864 14.94 11.79 -5.92
CA THR A 864 13.94 12.19 -4.92
C THR A 864 14.46 13.36 -4.11
N LEU A 865 13.56 14.27 -3.74
CA LEU A 865 13.92 15.38 -2.88
C LEU A 865 14.18 14.84 -1.46
N GLY A 866 15.41 14.98 -0.96
CA GLY A 866 15.80 14.53 0.38
C GLY A 866 16.64 13.26 0.43
N ALA A 867 17.03 12.67 -0.71
CA ALA A 867 17.94 11.52 -0.76
C ALA A 867 19.32 11.77 -0.12
N SER A 868 19.69 13.03 0.13
CA SER A 868 20.92 13.46 0.78
C SER A 868 20.84 13.54 2.32
N VAL A 869 19.65 13.45 2.92
CA VAL A 869 19.47 13.58 4.38
C VAL A 869 19.78 12.26 5.07
N THR A 870 20.71 12.30 6.02
CA THR A 870 21.20 11.14 6.78
C THR A 870 21.06 11.31 8.30
N SER A 871 20.89 12.54 8.78
CA SER A 871 20.73 12.86 10.19
C SER A 871 19.43 12.31 10.77
N GLN A 872 19.53 11.72 11.96
CA GLN A 872 18.40 11.29 12.79
C GLN A 872 18.16 12.24 13.98
N ALA A 873 18.76 13.43 13.97
CA ALA A 873 18.51 14.43 15.00
C ALA A 873 17.03 14.87 14.98
N SER A 874 16.54 15.40 16.10
CA SER A 874 15.15 15.84 16.31
C SER A 874 14.04 14.78 16.20
N GLU A 875 14.31 13.53 15.80
CA GLU A 875 13.24 12.57 15.54
C GLU A 875 12.39 12.22 16.76
N VAL A 876 12.97 12.23 17.96
CA VAL A 876 12.24 11.96 19.20
C VAL A 876 11.42 13.18 19.58
N TYR A 877 12.00 14.39 19.51
CA TYR A 877 11.25 15.65 19.69
C TYR A 877 9.99 15.70 18.82
N ASN A 878 10.16 15.35 17.54
CA ASN A 878 9.10 15.38 16.54
C ASN A 878 7.87 14.57 16.95
N THR A 879 8.03 13.50 17.73
CA THR A 879 6.92 12.61 18.11
C THR A 879 6.50 12.70 19.56
N MET A 880 7.44 12.97 20.46
CA MET A 880 7.23 12.89 21.91
C MET A 880 7.01 14.26 22.56
N VAL A 881 7.39 15.36 21.90
CA VAL A 881 7.39 16.70 22.51
C VAL A 881 6.55 17.67 21.71
N HIS A 882 6.68 17.66 20.37
CA HIS A 882 6.08 18.68 19.50
C HIS A 882 4.55 18.82 19.61
N SER A 883 3.83 17.73 19.89
CA SER A 883 2.36 17.74 20.07
C SER A 883 1.91 18.54 21.30
N PHE A 884 2.81 18.80 22.25
CA PHE A 884 2.48 19.45 23.51
C PHE A 884 2.86 20.94 23.53
N THR A 885 3.46 21.49 22.49
CA THR A 885 3.82 22.93 22.46
C THR A 885 2.62 23.72 21.91
N PRO A 886 2.19 24.87 22.46
CA PRO A 886 2.76 25.62 23.58
C PRO A 886 2.00 25.41 24.90
N THR A 887 1.83 24.16 25.36
CA THR A 887 1.21 23.88 26.67
C THR A 887 1.96 24.64 27.75
N GLN A 888 1.22 25.28 28.66
CA GLN A 888 1.79 25.89 29.86
C GLN A 888 2.16 24.80 30.86
N LEU A 889 3.38 24.84 31.39
CA LEU A 889 3.87 23.85 32.35
C LEU A 889 4.36 24.53 33.63
N LYS A 890 4.20 23.85 34.76
CA LYS A 890 4.83 24.21 36.03
C LYS A 890 6.34 23.99 35.98
N GLY A 891 6.75 22.88 35.37
CA GLY A 891 8.15 22.52 35.21
C GLY A 891 8.36 21.38 34.21
N ILE A 892 9.62 21.17 33.88
CA ILE A 892 10.10 20.21 32.90
C ILE A 892 11.19 19.37 33.57
N VAL A 893 11.11 18.05 33.44
CA VAL A 893 12.13 17.11 33.92
C VAL A 893 12.68 16.34 32.73
N PHE A 894 14.00 16.37 32.55
CA PHE A 894 14.69 15.60 31.53
C PHE A 894 15.71 14.67 32.17
N LEU A 895 15.41 13.37 32.15
CA LEU A 895 16.28 12.32 32.69
C LEU A 895 17.04 11.67 31.55
N ALA A 896 18.27 12.14 31.31
CA ALA A 896 19.16 11.54 30.32
C ALA A 896 19.53 10.11 30.75
N GLY A 897 19.73 9.23 29.77
CA GLY A 897 20.17 7.86 30.00
C GLY A 897 21.47 7.54 29.25
N PRO A 898 21.96 6.29 29.35
CA PRO A 898 23.23 5.87 28.74
C PRO A 898 23.38 6.24 27.26
N ALA A 899 22.29 6.17 26.47
CA ALA A 899 22.30 6.48 25.04
C ALA A 899 22.71 7.94 24.72
N SER A 900 22.50 8.88 25.66
CA SER A 900 22.91 10.28 25.49
C SER A 900 24.44 10.48 25.54
N PHE A 901 25.19 9.48 26.00
CA PHE A 901 26.65 9.56 26.22
C PHE A 901 27.42 8.55 25.38
N ALA A 902 26.73 7.64 24.69
CA ALA A 902 27.33 6.51 23.99
C ALA A 902 28.30 6.91 22.85
N GLU A 903 28.08 8.06 22.20
CA GLU A 903 28.91 8.49 21.07
C GLU A 903 30.28 9.07 21.49
N ASP A 904 30.36 9.75 22.64
CA ASP A 904 31.55 10.55 22.99
C ASP A 904 31.90 10.61 24.47
N GLY A 905 31.22 9.82 25.32
CA GLY A 905 31.45 9.80 26.77
C GLY A 905 31.04 11.08 27.50
N GLY A 906 30.20 11.93 26.89
CA GLY A 906 29.68 13.17 27.48
C GLY A 906 30.42 14.44 27.06
N ALA A 907 31.37 14.36 26.12
CA ALA A 907 32.15 15.51 25.67
C ALA A 907 31.28 16.65 25.13
N ARG A 908 30.20 16.32 24.41
CA ARG A 908 29.27 17.30 23.83
C ARG A 908 28.04 17.57 24.69
N TYR A 909 27.95 16.99 25.89
CA TYR A 909 26.75 17.05 26.73
C TYR A 909 26.33 18.48 27.06
N GLY A 910 27.26 19.31 27.53
CA GLY A 910 26.97 20.66 28.00
C GLY A 910 26.30 21.54 26.94
N GLU A 911 26.88 21.60 25.74
CA GLU A 911 26.31 22.40 24.64
C GLU A 911 24.99 21.85 24.12
N GLN A 912 24.84 20.52 23.99
CA GLN A 912 23.62 19.90 23.50
C GLN A 912 22.47 20.01 24.51
N MET A 913 22.76 19.88 25.81
CA MET A 913 21.78 20.04 26.88
C MET A 913 21.35 21.50 27.02
N THR A 914 22.28 22.46 26.89
CA THR A 914 21.93 23.89 26.80
C THR A 914 20.97 24.15 25.64
N ALA A 915 21.26 23.63 24.44
CA ALA A 915 20.40 23.79 23.27
C ALA A 915 19.01 23.16 23.49
N LEU A 916 18.95 21.94 24.03
CA LEU A 916 17.70 21.27 24.38
C LEU A 916 16.86 22.07 25.38
N ALA A 917 17.45 22.41 26.53
CA ALA A 917 16.78 23.11 27.62
C ALA A 917 16.20 24.44 27.15
N ASN A 918 17.03 25.25 26.47
CA ASN A 918 16.60 26.54 25.93
C ASN A 918 15.48 26.37 24.88
N ALA A 919 15.59 25.37 24.00
CA ALA A 919 14.57 25.12 22.99
C ALA A 919 13.23 24.70 23.59
N TRP A 920 13.23 23.84 24.61
CA TRP A 920 12.01 23.38 25.25
C TRP A 920 11.35 24.50 26.06
N LYS A 921 12.14 25.30 26.78
CA LYS A 921 11.62 26.46 27.52
C LYS A 921 11.03 27.54 26.61
N GLU A 922 11.56 27.70 25.40
CA GLU A 922 11.01 28.63 24.40
C GLU A 922 9.69 28.11 23.78
N ARG A 923 9.57 26.79 23.60
CA ARG A 923 8.43 26.19 22.89
C ARG A 923 7.27 25.80 23.80
N PHE A 924 7.55 25.37 25.02
CA PHE A 924 6.51 25.27 26.05
C PHE A 924 6.12 26.67 26.52
N GLY A 925 4.84 26.83 26.85
CA GLY A 925 4.36 28.08 27.43
C GLY A 925 4.72 28.19 28.91
N GLY A 926 4.62 29.38 29.47
CA GLY A 926 4.71 29.63 30.92
C GLY A 926 5.65 30.77 31.24
N LYS A 927 5.46 31.41 32.40
CA LYS A 927 6.47 32.32 32.97
C LYS A 927 7.63 31.46 33.51
N ASP A 928 8.62 31.19 32.65
CA ASP A 928 9.88 30.51 32.98
C ASP A 928 9.68 29.16 33.71
N PRO A 929 9.22 28.09 33.01
CA PRO A 929 9.11 26.77 33.60
C PRO A 929 10.47 26.29 34.09
N HIS A 930 10.51 25.74 35.30
CA HIS A 930 11.76 25.24 35.89
C HIS A 930 12.21 24.00 35.13
N PHE A 931 13.44 24.02 34.62
CA PHE A 931 14.02 22.90 33.87
C PHE A 931 14.99 22.09 34.74
N LEU A 932 14.59 20.91 35.15
CA LEU A 932 15.40 19.98 35.93
C LEU A 932 16.01 18.93 35.01
N TYR A 933 17.30 18.65 35.14
CA TYR A 933 18.00 17.73 34.25
C TYR A 933 19.08 16.93 34.97
N THR A 934 19.25 15.66 34.58
CA THR A 934 20.33 14.80 35.11
C THR A 934 21.71 15.33 34.78
N LEU A 935 22.66 15.21 35.69
CA LEU A 935 24.06 15.54 35.48
C LEU A 935 24.90 14.38 36.02
N PRO A 936 25.35 13.46 35.14
CA PRO A 936 26.07 12.27 35.58
C PRO A 936 27.44 12.63 36.14
N GLU A 937 27.88 11.87 37.12
CA GLU A 937 29.24 11.94 37.62
C GLU A 937 30.27 11.46 36.59
N LYS A 938 31.54 11.84 36.78
CA LYS A 938 32.65 11.42 35.90
C LYS A 938 32.85 9.89 35.87
N SER A 939 32.44 9.19 36.92
CA SER A 939 32.41 7.72 36.99
C SER A 939 31.49 7.10 35.94
N ILE A 940 30.40 7.78 35.57
CA ILE A 940 29.45 7.35 34.55
C ILE A 940 29.77 7.93 33.18
N ALA A 941 30.20 9.20 33.13
CA ALA A 941 30.51 9.93 31.91
C ALA A 941 31.89 10.62 32.03
N PRO A 942 32.99 9.92 31.67
CA PRO A 942 34.36 10.41 31.93
C PRO A 942 34.70 11.76 31.30
N LYS A 943 34.05 12.10 30.17
CA LYS A 943 34.28 13.34 29.42
C LYS A 943 33.16 14.36 29.63
N ILE A 944 32.33 14.20 30.66
CA ILE A 944 31.17 15.06 30.91
C ILE A 944 31.53 16.55 30.92
N THR A 945 30.84 17.32 30.09
CA THR A 945 30.89 18.79 30.10
C THR A 945 29.64 19.37 30.75
N GLN A 946 29.79 20.51 31.44
CA GLN A 946 28.67 21.18 32.11
C GLN A 946 27.89 22.07 31.12
N PRO A 947 26.54 22.08 31.16
CA PRO A 947 25.75 23.05 30.42
C PRO A 947 26.09 24.48 30.86
N LYS A 948 26.39 25.35 29.90
CA LYS A 948 26.60 26.79 30.12
C LYS A 948 25.50 27.56 29.40
N GLY A 949 24.85 28.51 30.07
CA GLY A 949 23.87 29.41 29.44
C GLY A 949 22.46 28.84 29.24
N ILE A 950 21.99 27.96 30.14
CA ILE A 950 20.55 27.67 30.23
C ILE A 950 19.84 28.93 30.73
N ARG A 951 18.89 29.45 29.95
CA ARG A 951 18.14 30.67 30.26
C ARG A 951 17.09 30.38 31.34
N GLY A 952 16.93 31.29 32.30
CA GLY A 952 15.93 31.19 33.39
C GLY A 952 16.21 30.08 34.39
N ARG A 953 15.20 29.66 35.17
CA ARG A 953 15.38 28.65 36.23
C ARG A 953 15.72 27.26 35.67
N SER A 954 16.82 26.71 36.15
CA SER A 954 17.21 25.32 35.91
C SER A 954 17.96 24.75 37.11
N THR A 955 17.87 23.42 37.28
CA THR A 955 18.59 22.70 38.34
C THR A 955 19.20 21.43 37.76
N ALA A 956 20.51 21.29 37.92
CA ALA A 956 21.20 20.04 37.65
C ALA A 956 20.91 19.04 38.77
N ILE A 957 20.63 17.80 38.42
CA ILE A 957 20.39 16.69 39.33
C ILE A 957 21.63 15.79 39.25
N PRO A 958 22.56 15.84 40.23
CA PRO A 958 23.69 14.92 40.27
C PRO A 958 23.20 13.47 40.22
N THR A 959 23.88 12.63 39.43
CA THR A 959 23.48 11.23 39.25
C THR A 959 24.70 10.33 39.26
N SER A 960 24.77 9.42 40.25
CA SER A 960 25.76 8.34 40.37
C SER A 960 25.22 7.00 39.81
N GLU A 961 23.89 6.85 39.71
CA GLU A 961 23.21 5.73 39.04
C GLU A 961 21.98 6.21 38.24
N TRP A 962 21.80 5.75 36.99
CA TRP A 962 20.69 6.18 36.11
C TRP A 962 19.27 5.91 36.64
N THR A 963 19.11 5.01 37.61
CA THR A 963 17.81 4.59 38.15
C THR A 963 17.44 5.29 39.46
N GLU A 964 18.36 6.09 40.02
CA GLU A 964 18.17 6.80 41.28
C GLU A 964 17.38 8.11 41.07
N ILE A 965 16.48 8.44 42.02
CA ILE A 965 15.65 9.65 41.95
C ILE A 965 15.71 10.53 43.21
N SER A 966 16.53 10.17 44.20
CA SER A 966 16.69 10.90 45.48
C SER A 966 16.97 12.39 45.27
N ASN A 967 18.00 12.71 44.48
CA ASN A 967 18.41 14.06 44.14
C ASN A 967 17.36 14.81 43.30
N LEU A 968 16.53 14.10 42.54
CA LEU A 968 15.41 14.70 41.81
C LEU A 968 14.30 15.12 42.79
N LEU A 969 13.96 14.26 43.76
CA LEU A 969 12.97 14.58 44.79
C LEU A 969 13.45 15.76 45.65
N ASP A 970 14.73 15.81 45.98
CA ASP A 970 15.33 16.94 46.70
C ASP A 970 15.29 18.24 45.88
N ALA A 971 15.55 18.17 44.58
CA ALA A 971 15.43 19.33 43.70
C ALA A 971 13.97 19.81 43.50
N LEU A 972 12.99 18.93 43.77
CA LEU A 972 11.55 19.27 43.76
C LEU A 972 11.04 19.81 45.12
N LYS A 973 11.81 19.66 46.20
CA LYS A 973 11.47 20.26 47.52
C LYS A 973 11.50 21.77 47.43
#